data_AF-A0A9P8E1S4-F1
#
_entry.id   AF-A0A9P8E1S4-F1
#
_cell.length_a   1.000
_cell.length_b   1.000
_cell.length_c   1.000
_cell.angle_alpha   90.00
_cell.angle_beta   90.00
_cell.angle_gamma   90.00
#
_symmetry.space_group_name_H-M   'P 1'
#
loop_
_entity.id
_entity.type
_entity.pdbx_description
1 polymer ?
#
loop_
_entity_poly.entity_id
_entity_poly.type
_entity_poly.pdbx_seq_one_letter_code
_entity_poly.pdbx_strand_id
1 'polypeptide(L)'
;MPGLKVVALISGGKDSFFSILHCHANGHEVVALANLHPAAQNGERSEDIDSYMYQTIGHSVIPLYEQALGLPLYRQEISGGVVDSNKSYASPATTLQSQQDETESLVPLLRKVMAAHPEVNAVSTGAILSDYQRTRVESVAIRLGLVPLSYLWQYPFLPPYTETSLLDDMVAAGQDARIIKVASGGLDEGFLWENVANHRTKTRLVRAMERFGIIGDGAALGEGGEFETLAIDGPWPLWKNSIQVEDDDKTIAVGEAGAASVKIKTARLLPKEPSSDFLYEQLRRPTTLDDKFATLATRMEDKTEETPETPDEAAKTTEALDLTSGWTTQTTDTCTIISNAMAEGNSAGEQMTNIMTRLITDYKVKPSLIAFTTILLRSMSEFGAVNVAYGSQFTTPNPPARVTIACGSTLPMNTHVSLSVVVLHDSIVAQKQGLHVQSRSYWAPANIGPYSQAIITPSPASSLPQLIHIAGQIPLDPPTMDFPAQGDLTPEAHFASQAVLALQHLWRIAQIMQASHFLGAVAFVAANSPTSTQTRVNAALQSWKLAHLPPVTEEAEDEDDEHFDVWDQRQFGNAGNAVTSTRRKDIVNASVPPCFVAEVESLPRDAPIEWASVAIRALDGAVETKETREHGCTRQTLNIKSGLEEVDLAGWIAVDNVDDLSKVTLPLSQVCTVYTTQILPETWLQEKQPTIVPCHKLWNGHGQRVAAVVSYRQQ
;
A
#
# COMPACT_ATOMS: atom_id res chain seq x y z
N MET A 1 -1.41 -6.79 20.91
CA MET A 1 -0.56 -8.00 20.86
C MET A 1 0.69 -7.79 21.72
N PRO A 2 1.38 -8.85 22.20
CA PRO A 2 2.72 -8.69 22.75
C PRO A 2 3.67 -8.09 21.70
N GLY A 3 4.64 -7.29 22.15
CA GLY A 3 5.66 -6.69 21.29
C GLY A 3 6.48 -7.72 20.52
N LEU A 4 6.90 -7.37 19.31
CA LEU A 4 7.83 -8.17 18.50
C LEU A 4 9.26 -8.09 19.09
N LYS A 5 10.05 -9.14 18.85
CA LYS A 5 11.49 -9.17 19.14
C LYS A 5 12.25 -8.92 17.85
N VAL A 6 12.91 -7.76 17.79
CA VAL A 6 13.35 -7.15 16.54
C VAL A 6 14.88 -7.21 16.45
N VAL A 7 15.38 -7.63 15.29
CA VAL A 7 16.74 -7.31 14.86
C VAL A 7 16.71 -6.05 14.01
N ALA A 8 17.51 -5.03 14.36
CA ALA A 8 17.58 -3.79 13.61
C ALA A 8 18.73 -3.82 12.59
N LEU A 9 18.41 -3.63 11.31
CA LEU A 9 19.44 -3.41 10.28
C LEU A 9 19.97 -1.98 10.42
N ILE A 10 21.27 -1.86 10.69
CA ILE A 10 21.93 -0.57 10.85
C ILE A 10 22.98 -0.32 9.77
N SER A 11 23.02 0.92 9.29
CA SER A 11 24.02 1.42 8.35
C SER A 11 24.99 2.41 8.98
N GLY A 12 24.69 2.88 10.20
CA GLY A 12 25.35 4.04 10.81
C GLY A 12 24.59 5.35 10.60
N GLY A 13 23.75 5.43 9.57
CA GLY A 13 22.98 6.63 9.24
C GLY A 13 21.78 6.90 10.12
N LYS A 14 21.30 8.15 10.06
CA LYS A 14 20.18 8.69 10.85
C LYS A 14 18.93 7.80 10.83
N ASP A 15 18.60 7.21 9.69
CA ASP A 15 17.32 6.55 9.47
C ASP A 15 17.23 5.22 10.22
N SER A 16 18.34 4.48 10.25
CA SER A 16 18.40 3.19 10.93
C SER A 16 18.15 3.31 12.44
N PHE A 17 18.72 4.33 13.09
CA PHE A 17 18.52 4.57 14.52
C PHE A 17 17.17 5.20 14.83
N PHE A 18 16.67 6.06 13.96
CA PHE A 18 15.33 6.63 14.14
C PHE A 18 14.24 5.56 14.00
N SER A 19 14.43 4.59 13.09
CA SER A 19 13.54 3.43 12.99
C SER A 19 13.54 2.55 14.25
N ILE A 20 14.67 2.43 14.96
CA ILE A 20 14.73 1.73 16.26
C ILE A 20 13.85 2.42 17.30
N LEU A 21 13.87 3.76 17.36
CA LEU A 21 12.99 4.53 18.25
C LEU A 21 11.51 4.23 17.96
N HIS A 22 11.13 4.17 16.68
CA HIS A 22 9.76 3.80 16.30
C HIS A 22 9.42 2.35 16.61
N CYS A 23 10.36 1.40 16.55
CA CYS A 23 10.10 0.03 17.02
C CYS A 23 9.69 0.04 18.50
N HIS A 24 10.44 0.74 19.34
CA HIS A 24 10.11 0.88 20.76
C HIS A 24 8.80 1.64 21.00
N ALA A 25 8.53 2.71 20.26
CA ALA A 25 7.28 3.48 20.37
C ALA A 25 6.03 2.67 19.94
N ASN A 26 6.21 1.61 19.14
CA ASN A 26 5.15 0.65 18.82
C ASN A 26 5.15 -0.59 19.75
N GLY A 27 5.84 -0.49 20.89
CA GLY A 27 5.85 -1.52 21.93
C GLY A 27 6.69 -2.75 21.56
N HIS A 28 7.59 -2.65 20.58
CA HIS A 28 8.51 -3.73 20.23
C HIS A 28 9.84 -3.60 21.00
N GLU A 29 10.58 -4.71 21.07
CA GLU A 29 11.87 -4.76 21.73
C GLU A 29 12.95 -5.08 20.70
N VAL A 30 13.89 -4.16 20.52
CA VAL A 30 15.09 -4.42 19.72
C VAL A 30 16.09 -5.19 20.56
N VAL A 31 16.45 -6.39 20.11
CA VAL A 31 17.32 -7.32 20.86
C VAL A 31 18.72 -7.44 20.28
N ALA A 32 18.91 -7.08 19.00
CA ALA A 32 20.19 -7.17 18.31
C ALA A 32 20.30 -6.16 17.17
N LEU A 33 21.53 -5.80 16.84
CA LEU A 33 21.90 -4.99 15.68
C LEU A 33 22.52 -5.89 14.61
N ALA A 34 22.22 -5.61 13.35
CA ALA A 34 22.78 -6.34 12.22
C ALA A 34 23.29 -5.36 11.16
N ASN A 35 24.50 -5.60 10.66
CA ASN A 35 25.14 -4.74 9.66
C ASN A 35 25.86 -5.58 8.59
N LEU A 36 25.67 -5.19 7.33
CA LEU A 36 26.49 -5.67 6.23
C LEU A 36 27.65 -4.71 5.97
N HIS A 37 28.81 -5.25 5.60
CA HIS A 37 29.99 -4.45 5.31
C HIS A 37 30.78 -4.95 4.10
N PRO A 38 31.53 -4.05 3.42
CA PRO A 38 32.47 -4.42 2.36
C PRO A 38 33.41 -5.56 2.74
N ALA A 39 33.71 -6.44 1.77
CA ALA A 39 34.81 -7.38 1.86
C ALA A 39 36.17 -6.65 1.79
N ALA A 40 37.20 -7.20 2.43
CA ALA A 40 38.56 -6.65 2.32
C ALA A 40 39.16 -6.97 0.94
N GLN A 41 39.60 -5.95 0.18
CA GLN A 41 40.33 -6.14 -1.07
C GLN A 41 41.83 -5.99 -0.81
N ASN A 42 42.63 -7.03 -1.06
CA ASN A 42 44.10 -7.00 -0.88
C ASN A 42 44.59 -6.61 0.53
N GLY A 43 43.82 -6.89 1.58
CA GLY A 43 44.17 -6.54 2.96
C GLY A 43 43.82 -5.11 3.37
N GLU A 44 43.35 -4.28 2.43
CA GLU A 44 42.76 -2.97 2.71
C GLU A 44 41.24 -3.03 2.48
N ARG A 45 40.46 -2.46 3.39
CA ARG A 45 39.01 -2.35 3.20
C ARG A 45 38.75 -1.15 2.29
N SER A 46 38.19 -1.38 1.10
CA SER A 46 37.69 -0.27 0.27
C SER A 46 36.63 0.49 1.08
N GLU A 47 36.87 1.78 1.33
CA GLU A 47 35.96 2.62 2.12
C GLU A 47 34.72 3.05 1.33
N ASP A 48 34.78 2.99 0.00
CA ASP A 48 33.71 3.36 -0.92
C ASP A 48 33.50 2.17 -1.87
N ILE A 49 32.43 1.42 -1.64
CA ILE A 49 31.85 0.54 -2.67
C ILE A 49 30.52 1.19 -3.00
N ASP A 50 30.31 1.51 -4.28
CA ASP A 50 29.06 2.05 -4.81
C ASP A 50 27.94 1.00 -4.73
N SER A 51 27.46 0.69 -3.53
CA SER A 51 26.29 -0.16 -3.30
C SER A 51 25.03 0.70 -3.22
N TYR A 52 24.02 0.36 -4.02
CA TYR A 52 22.70 0.99 -3.94
C TYR A 52 21.94 0.64 -2.66
N MET A 53 22.39 -0.41 -1.95
CA MET A 53 21.67 -0.98 -0.82
C MET A 53 22.26 -0.60 0.55
N TYR A 54 23.58 -0.40 0.64
CA TYR A 54 24.26 -0.26 1.92
C TYR A 54 25.22 0.93 1.98
N GLN A 55 25.12 1.68 3.07
CA GLN A 55 26.11 2.70 3.41
C GLN A 55 27.45 2.06 3.73
N THR A 56 28.52 2.51 3.08
CA THR A 56 29.89 2.00 3.29
C THR A 56 30.81 3.03 3.99
N ILE A 57 30.45 4.31 3.92
CA ILE A 57 31.18 5.39 4.59
C ILE A 57 30.85 5.41 6.09
N GLY A 58 31.88 5.64 6.91
CA GLY A 58 31.76 5.63 8.38
C GLY A 58 31.76 4.23 9.00
N HIS A 59 32.04 3.17 8.22
CA HIS A 59 32.00 1.79 8.71
C HIS A 59 32.97 1.49 9.88
N SER A 60 34.00 2.32 10.08
CA SER A 60 34.94 2.21 11.20
C SER A 60 34.29 2.49 12.56
N VAL A 61 33.20 3.27 12.57
CA VAL A 61 32.44 3.62 13.79
C VAL A 61 31.41 2.55 14.13
N ILE A 62 30.95 1.76 13.16
CA ILE A 62 29.89 0.77 13.34
C ILE A 62 30.11 -0.18 14.54
N PRO A 63 31.32 -0.74 14.79
CA PRO A 63 31.57 -1.59 15.95
C PRO A 63 31.27 -0.93 17.30
N LEU A 64 31.34 0.40 17.39
CA LEU A 64 31.08 1.13 18.63
C LEU A 64 29.60 1.11 19.03
N TYR A 65 28.68 0.88 18.09
CA TYR A 65 27.24 0.87 18.39
C TYR A 65 26.81 -0.25 19.35
N GLU A 66 27.56 -1.35 19.38
CA GLU A 66 27.31 -2.44 20.34
C GLU A 66 27.34 -1.91 21.79
N GLN A 67 28.38 -1.17 22.13
CA GLN A 67 28.54 -0.56 23.44
C GLN A 67 27.74 0.74 23.57
N ALA A 68 27.58 1.51 22.48
CA ALA A 68 26.81 2.76 22.51
C ALA A 68 25.34 2.52 22.85
N LEU A 69 24.76 1.43 22.35
CA LEU A 69 23.36 1.08 22.59
C LEU A 69 23.18 -0.01 23.66
N GLY A 70 24.23 -0.77 23.98
CA GLY A 70 24.13 -1.93 24.86
C GLY A 70 23.38 -3.10 24.20
N LEU A 71 23.49 -3.23 22.88
CA LEU A 71 22.83 -4.27 22.07
C LEU A 71 23.88 -5.06 21.29
N PRO A 72 23.81 -6.40 21.23
CA PRO A 72 24.78 -7.21 20.50
C PRO A 72 24.78 -6.88 19.01
N LEU A 73 25.97 -6.77 18.42
CA LEU A 73 26.15 -6.43 17.02
C LEU A 73 26.64 -7.61 16.19
N TYR A 74 25.86 -7.98 15.17
CA TYR A 74 26.20 -9.02 14.21
C TYR A 74 26.61 -8.38 12.88
N ARG A 75 27.76 -8.82 12.35
CA ARG A 75 28.30 -8.30 11.10
C ARG A 75 28.53 -9.42 10.10
N GLN A 76 28.33 -9.11 8.83
CA GLN A 76 28.52 -10.03 7.71
C GLN A 76 29.13 -9.28 6.52
N GLU A 77 30.10 -9.90 5.88
CA GLU A 77 30.68 -9.39 4.64
C GLU A 77 29.67 -9.52 3.50
N ILE A 78 29.60 -8.48 2.67
CA ILE A 78 28.86 -8.49 1.41
C ILE A 78 29.63 -9.34 0.42
N SER A 79 28.96 -10.36 -0.12
CA SER A 79 29.46 -11.19 -1.22
C SER A 79 28.66 -10.92 -2.49
N GLY A 80 29.33 -10.93 -3.65
CA GLY A 80 28.67 -10.69 -4.93
C GLY A 80 28.53 -9.21 -5.27
N GLY A 81 27.62 -8.89 -6.17
CA GLY A 81 27.27 -7.54 -6.59
C GLY A 81 25.78 -7.42 -6.89
N VAL A 82 25.39 -6.35 -7.57
CA VAL A 82 23.99 -6.11 -7.96
C VAL A 82 23.60 -7.05 -9.10
N VAL A 83 22.82 -8.08 -8.80
CA VAL A 83 22.30 -9.05 -9.80
C VAL A 83 20.93 -8.61 -10.33
N ASP A 84 20.03 -8.17 -9.44
CA ASP A 84 18.74 -7.59 -9.79
C ASP A 84 18.79 -6.10 -9.49
N SER A 85 18.60 -5.23 -10.50
CA SER A 85 18.55 -3.77 -10.35
C SER A 85 17.12 -3.22 -10.35
N ASN A 86 16.09 -4.08 -10.42
CA ASN A 86 14.70 -3.65 -10.45
C ASN A 86 14.23 -3.13 -9.09
N LYS A 87 13.17 -2.30 -9.13
CA LYS A 87 12.47 -1.81 -7.94
C LYS A 87 11.85 -2.93 -7.11
N SER A 88 11.26 -3.92 -7.79
CA SER A 88 10.72 -5.13 -7.16
C SER A 88 11.76 -6.24 -7.24
N TYR A 89 12.04 -6.88 -6.11
CA TYR A 89 13.10 -7.89 -6.02
C TYR A 89 12.57 -9.32 -6.16
N ALA A 90 13.11 -10.08 -7.10
CA ALA A 90 12.85 -11.52 -7.24
C ALA A 90 13.91 -12.33 -6.49
N SER A 91 13.50 -13.27 -5.63
CA SER A 91 14.46 -14.16 -4.99
C SER A 91 15.21 -14.99 -6.04
N PRO A 92 16.52 -15.24 -5.86
CA PRO A 92 17.31 -16.01 -6.83
C PRO A 92 16.72 -17.40 -7.09
N ALA A 93 16.64 -17.80 -8.36
CA ALA A 93 16.11 -19.11 -8.75
C ALA A 93 17.13 -20.25 -8.56
N THR A 94 18.42 -19.91 -8.45
CA THR A 94 19.51 -20.88 -8.35
C THR A 94 20.51 -20.51 -7.25
N THR A 95 21.19 -21.50 -6.70
CA THR A 95 22.26 -21.29 -5.71
C THR A 95 23.39 -20.41 -6.24
N LEU A 96 23.72 -20.52 -7.53
CA LEU A 96 24.76 -19.70 -8.16
C LEU A 96 24.38 -18.22 -8.21
N GLN A 97 23.14 -17.90 -8.58
CA GLN A 97 22.64 -16.52 -8.54
C GLN A 97 22.62 -15.98 -7.11
N SER A 98 22.23 -16.80 -6.14
CA SER A 98 22.23 -16.41 -4.72
C SER A 98 23.63 -16.07 -4.20
N GLN A 99 24.67 -16.80 -4.64
CA GLN A 99 26.06 -16.49 -4.27
C GLN A 99 26.62 -15.22 -4.92
N GLN A 100 25.99 -14.74 -5.99
CA GLN A 100 26.43 -13.56 -6.73
C GLN A 100 25.66 -12.29 -6.36
N ASP A 101 24.54 -12.39 -5.65
CA ASP A 101 23.69 -11.27 -5.30
C ASP A 101 24.04 -10.69 -3.92
N GLU A 102 24.40 -9.41 -3.87
CA GLU A 102 24.72 -8.71 -2.62
C GLU A 102 23.59 -8.79 -1.58
N THR A 103 22.34 -8.80 -2.04
CA THR A 103 21.13 -8.88 -1.21
C THR A 103 21.12 -10.14 -0.35
N GLU A 104 21.57 -11.26 -0.91
CA GLU A 104 21.52 -12.56 -0.27
C GLU A 104 22.52 -12.68 0.89
N SER A 105 23.45 -11.74 1.01
CA SER A 105 24.32 -11.62 2.20
C SER A 105 23.52 -11.36 3.48
N LEU A 106 22.29 -10.83 3.39
CA LEU A 106 21.39 -10.68 4.54
C LEU A 106 20.92 -12.02 5.11
N VAL A 107 20.79 -13.06 4.28
CA VAL A 107 20.30 -14.38 4.70
C VAL A 107 21.21 -15.02 5.76
N PRO A 108 22.53 -15.21 5.52
CA PRO A 108 23.41 -15.75 6.54
C PRO A 108 23.54 -14.82 7.75
N LEU A 109 23.49 -13.49 7.57
CA LEU A 109 23.52 -12.53 8.68
C LEU A 109 22.34 -12.74 9.63
N LEU A 110 21.11 -12.71 9.12
CA LEU A 110 19.91 -12.87 9.94
C LEU A 110 19.81 -14.27 10.54
N ARG A 111 20.26 -15.33 9.83
CA ARG A 111 20.36 -16.67 10.41
C ARG A 111 21.30 -16.74 11.62
N LYS A 112 22.44 -16.03 11.58
CA LYS A 112 23.34 -15.94 12.75
C LYS A 112 22.64 -15.26 13.94
N VAL A 113 21.91 -14.18 13.69
CA VAL A 113 21.14 -13.48 14.72
C VAL A 113 20.07 -14.39 15.31
N MET A 114 19.24 -15.02 14.47
CA MET A 114 18.18 -15.93 14.92
C MET A 114 18.72 -17.17 15.68
N ALA A 115 19.92 -17.64 15.32
CA ALA A 115 20.56 -18.73 16.05
C ALA A 115 21.01 -18.32 17.47
N ALA A 116 21.45 -17.07 17.64
CA ALA A 116 21.84 -16.51 18.94
C ALA A 116 20.64 -15.99 19.76
N HIS A 117 19.58 -15.56 19.06
CA HIS A 117 18.35 -15.00 19.62
C HIS A 117 17.12 -15.71 19.01
N PRO A 118 16.79 -16.93 19.46
CA PRO A 118 15.67 -17.70 18.91
C PRO A 118 14.30 -17.03 19.05
N GLU A 119 14.18 -16.03 19.94
CA GLU A 119 12.99 -15.22 20.15
C GLU A 119 12.74 -14.20 19.03
N VAL A 120 13.74 -13.87 18.21
CA VAL A 120 13.62 -12.89 17.12
C VAL A 120 12.57 -13.33 16.11
N ASN A 121 11.60 -12.45 15.87
CA ASN A 121 10.50 -12.68 14.95
C ASN A 121 10.24 -11.50 14.00
N ALA A 122 11.08 -10.47 14.03
CA ALA A 122 10.94 -9.30 13.17
C ALA A 122 12.30 -8.67 12.82
N VAL A 123 12.34 -7.96 11.69
CA VAL A 123 13.51 -7.19 11.24
C VAL A 123 13.10 -5.76 10.91
N SER A 124 13.85 -4.78 11.41
CA SER A 124 13.63 -3.35 11.14
C SER A 124 14.60 -2.81 10.09
N THR A 125 14.10 -1.95 9.19
CA THR A 125 14.90 -1.17 8.23
C THR A 125 14.59 0.33 8.32
N GLY A 126 15.56 1.17 7.96
CA GLY A 126 15.44 2.62 7.92
C GLY A 126 14.96 3.21 6.59
N ALA A 127 14.48 2.39 5.63
CA ALA A 127 14.07 2.89 4.31
C ALA A 127 12.91 3.90 4.41
N ILE A 128 13.06 5.08 3.80
CA ILE A 128 12.01 6.13 3.78
C ILE A 128 11.21 6.07 2.48
N LEU A 129 11.85 6.23 1.31
CA LEU A 129 11.20 6.31 -0.01
C LEU A 129 11.79 5.36 -1.06
N SER A 130 12.93 4.71 -0.79
CA SER A 130 13.51 3.65 -1.62
C SER A 130 12.74 2.30 -1.64
N ASP A 131 11.97 2.05 -2.71
CA ASP A 131 11.34 0.73 -2.97
C ASP A 131 12.38 -0.39 -3.13
N TYR A 132 13.54 -0.02 -3.70
CA TYR A 132 14.65 -0.93 -3.97
C TYR A 132 15.15 -1.59 -2.67
N GLN A 133 15.39 -0.78 -1.63
CA GLN A 133 15.85 -1.28 -0.33
C GLN A 133 14.75 -2.06 0.38
N ARG A 134 13.53 -1.53 0.39
CA ARG A 134 12.38 -2.13 1.08
C ARG A 134 12.08 -3.54 0.57
N THR A 135 11.91 -3.72 -0.74
CA THR A 135 11.48 -5.02 -1.31
C THR A 135 12.51 -6.13 -1.12
N ARG A 136 13.80 -5.79 -1.08
CA ARG A 136 14.89 -6.74 -0.80
C ARG A 136 14.87 -7.22 0.64
N VAL A 137 14.74 -6.30 1.60
CA VAL A 137 14.62 -6.65 3.02
C VAL A 137 13.34 -7.45 3.27
N GLU A 138 12.21 -7.04 2.69
CA GLU A 138 10.94 -7.78 2.77
C GLU A 138 11.08 -9.22 2.26
N SER A 139 11.67 -9.41 1.06
CA SER A 139 11.87 -10.74 0.47
C SER A 139 12.68 -11.66 1.40
N VAL A 140 13.81 -11.17 1.93
CA VAL A 140 14.65 -11.95 2.84
C VAL A 140 13.93 -12.24 4.16
N ALA A 141 13.25 -11.24 4.74
CA ALA A 141 12.52 -11.37 6.00
C ALA A 141 11.44 -12.45 5.92
N ILE A 142 10.58 -12.37 4.90
CA ILE A 142 9.45 -13.30 4.72
C ILE A 142 9.95 -14.73 4.50
N ARG A 143 11.03 -14.92 3.73
CA ARG A 143 11.68 -16.24 3.54
C ARG A 143 12.25 -16.85 4.82
N LEU A 144 12.60 -16.01 5.79
CA LEU A 144 13.11 -16.44 7.10
C LEU A 144 12.00 -16.49 8.17
N GLY A 145 10.74 -16.21 7.81
CA GLY A 145 9.62 -16.17 8.76
C GLY A 145 9.64 -14.98 9.70
N LEU A 146 10.34 -13.90 9.34
CA LEU A 146 10.42 -12.65 10.10
C LEU A 146 9.39 -11.64 9.57
N VAL A 147 8.80 -10.87 10.47
CA VAL A 147 7.96 -9.71 10.13
C VAL A 147 8.86 -8.53 9.74
N PRO A 148 8.79 -8.01 8.50
CA PRO A 148 9.54 -6.81 8.14
C PRO A 148 8.86 -5.55 8.67
N LEU A 149 9.64 -4.65 9.26
CA LEU A 149 9.21 -3.36 9.81
C LEU A 149 9.95 -2.22 9.09
N SER A 150 9.19 -1.33 8.47
CA SER A 150 9.69 -0.17 7.72
C SER A 150 8.91 1.08 8.16
N TYR A 151 9.05 1.47 9.43
CA TYR A 151 8.21 2.54 10.01
C TYR A 151 8.37 3.89 9.31
N LEU A 152 9.53 4.16 8.70
CA LEU A 152 9.79 5.41 8.00
C LEU A 152 9.28 5.41 6.56
N TRP A 153 8.76 4.28 6.07
CA TRP A 153 8.28 4.15 4.70
C TRP A 153 7.12 5.11 4.41
N GLN A 154 7.31 5.97 3.41
CA GLN A 154 6.37 7.03 3.01
C GLN A 154 6.05 8.06 4.11
N TYR A 155 6.86 8.14 5.17
CA TYR A 155 6.63 9.03 6.32
C TYR A 155 6.49 10.52 5.95
N PRO A 156 7.28 11.09 5.02
CA PRO A 156 7.12 12.49 4.62
C PRO A 156 5.77 12.78 3.96
N PHE A 157 5.10 11.78 3.41
CA PHE A 157 3.78 11.91 2.77
C PHE A 157 2.60 11.78 3.75
N LEU A 158 2.89 11.73 5.06
CA LEU A 158 1.90 11.70 6.14
C LEU A 158 1.90 13.05 6.87
N PRO A 159 0.84 13.40 7.64
CA PRO A 159 0.81 14.64 8.40
C PRO A 159 2.09 14.85 9.23
N PRO A 160 2.71 16.05 9.21
CA PRO A 160 2.20 17.32 8.70
C PRO A 160 2.51 17.65 7.22
N TYR A 161 2.93 16.66 6.41
CA TYR A 161 3.20 16.84 4.97
C TYR A 161 4.30 17.85 4.64
N THR A 162 5.46 17.74 5.29
CA THR A 162 6.64 18.55 4.96
C THR A 162 7.86 17.69 4.65
N GLU A 163 8.71 18.18 3.73
CA GLU A 163 9.93 17.48 3.32
C GLU A 163 10.91 17.24 4.47
N THR A 164 10.91 18.12 5.47
CA THR A 164 11.83 18.06 6.61
C THR A 164 11.21 17.49 7.88
N SER A 165 9.92 17.16 7.89
CA SER A 165 9.19 16.71 9.09
C SER A 165 9.90 15.58 9.83
N LEU A 166 10.51 14.64 9.08
CA LEU A 166 11.26 13.55 9.67
C LEU A 166 12.53 14.04 10.41
N LEU A 167 13.24 15.04 9.88
CA LEU A 167 14.38 15.66 10.55
C LEU A 167 13.94 16.52 11.75
N ASP A 168 12.77 17.14 11.66
CA ASP A 168 12.15 17.85 12.79
C ASP A 168 11.84 16.89 13.95
N ASP A 169 11.34 15.69 13.64
CA ASP A 169 11.11 14.66 14.65
C ASP A 169 12.41 14.08 15.22
N MET A 170 13.45 13.90 14.39
CA MET A 170 14.77 13.44 14.84
C MET A 170 15.39 14.41 15.85
N VAL A 171 15.35 15.72 15.59
CA VAL A 171 15.87 16.71 16.55
C VAL A 171 15.01 16.78 17.82
N ALA A 172 13.69 16.64 17.70
CA ALA A 172 12.79 16.61 18.85
C ALA A 172 13.03 15.37 19.75
N ALA A 173 13.38 14.23 19.15
CA ALA A 173 13.79 13.03 19.88
C ALA A 173 15.22 13.13 20.45
N GLY A 174 15.96 14.19 20.14
CA GLY A 174 17.34 14.38 20.58
C GLY A 174 18.35 13.53 19.81
N GLN A 175 18.01 13.03 18.62
CA GLN A 175 18.94 12.29 17.77
C GLN A 175 19.94 13.24 17.12
N ASP A 176 21.23 12.93 17.26
CA ASP A 176 22.33 13.67 16.64
C ASP A 176 22.99 12.82 15.56
N ALA A 177 22.79 13.22 14.30
CA ALA A 177 23.40 12.60 13.14
C ALA A 177 24.19 13.63 12.32
N ARG A 178 25.45 13.32 12.05
CA ARG A 178 26.38 14.20 11.33
C ARG A 178 26.44 13.84 9.86
N ILE A 179 26.46 14.83 8.99
CA ILE A 179 26.68 14.62 7.55
C ILE A 179 28.13 14.16 7.34
N ILE A 180 28.33 12.99 6.74
CA ILE A 180 29.65 12.39 6.52
C ILE A 180 30.01 12.22 5.04
N LYS A 181 29.05 12.36 4.13
CA LYS A 181 29.26 12.37 2.68
C LYS A 181 28.31 13.41 2.09
N VAL A 182 28.76 14.11 1.06
CA VAL A 182 27.91 14.89 0.15
C VAL A 182 28.27 14.48 -1.28
N ALA A 183 27.26 14.33 -2.14
CA ALA A 183 27.41 13.87 -3.52
C ALA A 183 26.40 14.53 -4.48
N SER A 184 26.04 15.78 -4.21
CA SER A 184 25.13 16.57 -5.05
C SER A 184 25.75 17.93 -5.38
N GLY A 185 25.53 18.43 -6.60
CA GLY A 185 26.09 19.71 -7.06
C GLY A 185 25.65 20.93 -6.26
N GLY A 186 24.61 20.81 -5.42
CA GLY A 186 24.18 21.84 -4.48
C GLY A 186 24.87 21.81 -3.11
N LEU A 187 25.63 20.75 -2.78
CA LEU A 187 26.22 20.54 -1.46
C LEU A 187 27.75 20.58 -1.54
N ASP A 188 28.38 21.35 -0.64
CA ASP A 188 29.83 21.47 -0.54
C ASP A 188 30.38 20.84 0.77
N GLU A 189 31.70 20.85 0.92
CA GLU A 189 32.39 20.36 2.11
C GLU A 189 31.97 21.08 3.41
N GLY A 190 31.38 22.28 3.31
CA GLY A 190 30.90 23.07 4.44
C GLY A 190 29.64 22.52 5.10
N PHE A 191 29.10 21.40 4.61
CA PHE A 191 28.06 20.63 5.30
C PHE A 191 28.63 19.48 6.14
N LEU A 192 29.87 19.06 5.87
CA LEU A 192 30.46 17.91 6.55
C LEU A 192 30.58 18.16 8.04
N TRP A 193 30.23 17.14 8.83
CA TRP A 193 30.17 17.15 10.29
C TRP A 193 29.11 18.05 10.93
N GLU A 194 28.28 18.75 10.15
CA GLU A 194 27.10 19.43 10.70
C GLU A 194 26.03 18.41 11.11
N ASN A 195 25.28 18.72 12.18
CA ASN A 195 24.10 17.94 12.53
C ASN A 195 23.01 18.20 11.48
N VAL A 196 22.63 17.15 10.76
CA VAL A 196 21.66 17.19 9.65
C VAL A 196 20.31 17.77 10.05
N ALA A 197 19.89 17.54 11.31
CA ALA A 197 18.59 17.92 11.82
C ALA A 197 18.58 19.31 12.47
N ASN A 198 19.75 19.97 12.61
CA ASN A 198 19.83 21.34 13.11
C ASN A 198 19.10 22.31 12.16
N HIS A 199 18.33 23.24 12.72
CA HIS A 199 17.56 24.23 11.96
C HIS A 199 18.40 24.94 10.88
N ARG A 200 19.62 25.42 11.21
CA ARG A 200 20.48 26.12 10.25
C ARG A 200 20.90 25.22 9.08
N THR A 201 21.27 23.98 9.37
CA THR A 201 21.71 23.00 8.38
C THR A 201 20.56 22.57 7.49
N LYS A 202 19.38 22.27 8.06
CA LYS A 202 18.15 21.98 7.31
C LYS A 202 17.77 23.10 6.34
N THR A 203 17.77 24.35 6.78
CA THR A 203 17.45 25.49 5.90
C THR A 203 18.45 25.61 4.74
N ARG A 204 19.74 25.32 4.98
CA ARG A 204 20.75 25.29 3.91
C ARG A 204 20.54 24.12 2.94
N LEU A 205 20.21 22.93 3.46
CA LEU A 205 19.92 21.74 2.65
C LEU A 205 18.72 22.00 1.73
N VAL A 206 17.60 22.46 2.27
CA VAL A 206 16.39 22.77 1.48
C VAL A 206 16.70 23.77 0.37
N ARG A 207 17.39 24.88 0.68
CA ARG A 207 17.79 25.87 -0.34
C ARG A 207 18.75 25.32 -1.40
N ALA A 208 19.63 24.41 -1.01
CA ALA A 208 20.52 23.74 -1.95
C ALA A 208 19.75 22.81 -2.89
N MET A 209 18.77 22.09 -2.34
CA MET A 209 17.93 21.16 -3.08
C MET A 209 16.87 21.85 -3.93
N GLU A 210 16.32 23.00 -3.54
CA GLU A 210 15.38 23.80 -4.37
C GLU A 210 15.94 24.11 -5.78
N ARG A 211 17.27 24.14 -5.94
CA ARG A 211 17.91 24.43 -7.24
C ARG A 211 17.92 23.23 -8.19
N PHE A 212 17.79 22.01 -7.68
CA PHE A 212 18.05 20.77 -8.44
C PHE A 212 17.09 19.60 -8.16
N GLY A 213 16.35 19.63 -7.05
CA GLY A 213 15.46 18.59 -6.57
C GLY A 213 13.99 18.84 -6.89
N ILE A 214 13.18 17.80 -6.76
CA ILE A 214 11.72 17.81 -6.96
C ILE A 214 11.07 17.63 -5.59
N ILE A 215 10.10 18.47 -5.24
CA ILE A 215 9.43 18.36 -3.94
C ILE A 215 8.88 16.95 -3.73
N GLY A 216 9.25 16.35 -2.60
CA GLY A 216 8.78 15.01 -2.22
C GLY A 216 9.56 13.85 -2.87
N ASP A 217 10.64 14.11 -3.62
CA ASP A 217 11.57 13.06 -4.05
C ASP A 217 12.47 12.53 -2.91
N GLY A 218 12.49 13.23 -1.76
CA GLY A 218 13.26 12.87 -0.59
C GLY A 218 14.69 13.40 -0.58
N ALA A 219 15.08 14.27 -1.51
CA ALA A 219 16.42 14.85 -1.57
C ALA A 219 16.82 15.60 -0.27
N ALA A 220 15.86 16.29 0.36
CA ALA A 220 16.07 16.93 1.66
C ALA A 220 16.41 15.94 2.80
N LEU A 221 16.07 14.66 2.61
CA LEU A 221 16.34 13.56 3.54
C LEU A 221 17.54 12.70 3.11
N GLY A 222 18.14 12.97 1.95
CA GLY A 222 19.28 12.22 1.41
C GLY A 222 18.90 10.90 0.72
N GLU A 223 17.63 10.72 0.33
CA GLU A 223 17.14 9.47 -0.30
C GLU A 223 17.75 9.19 -1.67
N GLY A 224 18.13 10.23 -2.43
CA GLY A 224 18.80 10.10 -3.72
C GLY A 224 20.31 9.93 -3.61
N GLY A 225 20.84 9.78 -2.39
CA GLY A 225 22.28 9.72 -2.12
C GLY A 225 22.95 11.09 -2.12
N GLU A 226 22.18 12.18 -2.01
CA GLU A 226 22.71 13.55 -1.98
C GLU A 226 23.69 13.75 -0.83
N PHE A 227 23.43 13.10 0.30
CA PHE A 227 24.32 13.04 1.45
C PHE A 227 24.13 11.75 2.24
N GLU A 228 25.17 11.34 2.95
CA GLU A 228 25.11 10.26 3.94
C GLU A 228 25.36 10.82 5.34
N THR A 229 24.84 10.12 6.36
CA THR A 229 24.97 10.56 7.76
C THR A 229 25.57 9.49 8.66
N LEU A 230 26.05 9.91 9.82
CA LEU A 230 26.49 9.05 10.91
C LEU A 230 25.83 9.52 12.20
N ALA A 231 25.00 8.66 12.81
CA ALA A 231 24.42 8.92 14.12
C ALA A 231 25.52 8.77 15.19
N ILE A 232 25.72 9.81 16.00
CA ILE A 232 26.74 9.84 17.04
C ILE A 232 26.14 9.95 18.44
N ASP A 233 24.88 10.39 18.56
CA ASP A 233 24.18 10.45 19.83
C ASP A 233 22.66 10.36 19.62
N GLY A 234 21.93 10.12 20.71
CA GLY A 234 20.47 10.12 20.72
C GLY A 234 19.87 10.02 22.13
N PRO A 235 18.56 9.77 22.24
CA PRO A 235 17.88 9.74 23.54
C PRO A 235 18.39 8.60 24.42
N TRP A 236 18.56 8.87 25.72
CA TRP A 236 19.18 7.95 26.68
C TRP A 236 18.54 6.54 26.78
N PRO A 237 17.20 6.39 26.68
CA PRO A 237 16.59 5.06 26.69
C PRO A 237 17.18 4.10 25.65
N LEU A 238 17.66 4.62 24.52
CA LEU A 238 18.40 3.86 23.51
C LEU A 238 19.92 4.02 23.66
N TRP A 239 20.43 5.24 23.78
CA TRP A 239 21.88 5.55 23.76
C TRP A 239 22.48 5.60 25.16
N LYS A 240 23.29 4.58 25.51
CA LYS A 240 24.04 4.48 26.77
C LYS A 240 25.35 5.24 26.74
N ASN A 241 25.94 5.39 25.56
CA ASN A 241 27.13 6.21 25.33
C ASN A 241 26.93 7.06 24.05
N SER A 242 27.49 8.26 24.03
CA SER A 242 27.66 9.04 22.81
C SER A 242 29.01 8.69 22.15
N ILE A 243 29.09 8.85 20.83
CA ILE A 243 30.32 8.67 20.06
C ILE A 243 30.96 10.05 19.84
N GLN A 244 32.19 10.21 20.28
CA GLN A 244 32.99 11.42 20.08
C GLN A 244 34.08 11.19 19.06
N VAL A 245 34.22 12.16 18.16
CA VAL A 245 35.29 12.21 17.15
C VAL A 245 35.94 13.58 17.20
N GLU A 246 37.21 13.62 17.62
CA GLU A 246 37.98 14.86 17.72
C GLU A 246 38.29 15.43 16.34
N ASP A 247 38.64 16.72 16.27
CA ASP A 247 38.95 17.38 15.00
C ASP A 247 40.19 16.77 14.33
N ASP A 248 41.22 16.39 15.10
CA ASP A 248 42.44 15.74 14.60
C ASP A 248 42.20 14.32 14.02
N ASP A 249 41.09 13.70 14.43
CA ASP A 249 40.68 12.36 14.00
C ASP A 249 39.77 12.39 12.76
N LYS A 250 39.41 13.58 12.27
CA LYS A 250 38.63 13.79 11.05
C LYS A 250 39.51 14.30 9.93
N THR A 251 39.40 13.71 8.76
CA THR A 251 40.01 14.25 7.53
C THR A 251 39.01 14.25 6.41
N ILE A 252 38.91 15.36 5.69
CA ILE A 252 38.04 15.46 4.51
C ILE A 252 38.75 14.82 3.32
N ALA A 253 38.07 13.88 2.67
CA ALA A 253 38.48 13.29 1.41
C ALA A 253 37.58 13.85 0.30
N VAL A 254 38.19 14.54 -0.66
CA VAL A 254 37.48 15.04 -1.84
C VAL A 254 37.44 13.91 -2.88
N GLY A 255 36.24 13.52 -3.28
CA GLY A 255 35.99 12.50 -4.30
C GLY A 255 35.84 13.10 -5.69
N GLU A 256 35.41 12.27 -6.64
CA GLU A 256 35.12 12.70 -8.01
C GLU A 256 33.80 13.48 -8.09
N ALA A 257 33.62 14.24 -9.18
CA ALA A 257 32.37 14.94 -9.50
C ALA A 257 31.83 15.91 -8.41
N GLY A 258 32.70 16.42 -7.54
CA GLY A 258 32.32 17.34 -6.46
C GLY A 258 31.83 16.65 -5.19
N ALA A 259 31.93 15.32 -5.09
CA ALA A 259 31.64 14.61 -3.86
C ALA A 259 32.73 14.87 -2.80
N ALA A 260 32.34 14.87 -1.52
CA ALA A 260 33.29 14.96 -0.41
C ALA A 260 32.81 14.11 0.77
N SER A 261 33.75 13.50 1.50
CA SER A 261 33.42 12.65 2.64
C SER A 261 34.38 12.83 3.81
N VAL A 262 33.92 12.46 5.01
CA VAL A 262 34.71 12.46 6.25
C VAL A 262 35.31 11.08 6.47
N LYS A 263 36.63 11.01 6.51
CA LYS A 263 37.36 9.83 7.03
C LYS A 263 37.60 9.99 8.52
N ILE A 264 37.21 8.97 9.28
CA ILE A 264 37.33 8.93 10.75
C ILE A 264 38.44 7.95 11.12
N LYS A 265 39.52 8.49 11.70
CA LYS A 265 40.68 7.69 12.15
C LYS A 265 40.41 6.98 13.46
N THR A 266 39.86 7.71 14.43
CA THR A 266 39.58 7.22 15.78
C THR A 266 38.30 7.86 16.29
N ALA A 267 37.52 7.08 17.02
CA ALA A 267 36.31 7.52 17.70
C ALA A 267 36.27 6.86 19.08
N ARG A 268 35.73 7.56 20.07
CA ARG A 268 35.64 7.05 21.45
C ARG A 268 34.23 7.19 22.00
N LEU A 269 33.89 6.32 22.94
CA LEU A 269 32.62 6.36 23.63
C LEU A 269 32.72 7.27 24.86
N LEU A 270 31.72 8.11 25.04
CA LEU A 270 31.49 8.85 26.29
C LEU A 270 30.20 8.36 26.94
N PRO A 271 30.26 7.82 28.18
CA PRO A 271 29.09 7.41 28.93
C PRO A 271 28.08 8.54 29.09
N LYS A 272 26.79 8.19 29.01
CA LYS A 272 25.68 9.11 29.28
C LYS A 272 25.06 8.79 30.63
N GLU A 273 24.76 9.83 31.39
CA GLU A 273 24.00 9.69 32.61
C GLU A 273 22.55 9.30 32.32
N PRO A 274 21.95 8.40 33.13
CA PRO A 274 20.53 8.12 33.04
C PRO A 274 19.65 9.36 33.06
N SER A 275 18.79 9.48 32.05
CA SER A 275 17.84 10.57 31.91
C SER A 275 16.44 10.02 31.60
N SER A 276 15.44 10.65 32.19
CA SER A 276 14.01 10.43 31.94
C SER A 276 13.40 11.50 31.06
N ASP A 277 14.22 12.34 30.41
CA ASP A 277 13.75 13.49 29.61
C ASP A 277 13.01 13.06 28.34
N PHE A 278 13.25 11.82 27.88
CA PHE A 278 12.61 11.24 26.71
C PHE A 278 11.92 9.93 27.08
N LEU A 279 10.67 9.79 26.65
CA LEU A 279 9.91 8.55 26.68
C LEU A 279 9.51 8.17 25.25
N TYR A 280 9.50 6.87 24.94
CA TYR A 280 9.15 6.40 23.59
C TYR A 280 7.72 6.81 23.18
N GLU A 281 6.82 6.95 24.15
CA GLU A 281 5.45 7.39 23.96
C GLU A 281 5.34 8.86 23.51
N GLN A 282 6.37 9.67 23.77
CA GLN A 282 6.45 11.06 23.32
C GLN A 282 6.93 11.19 21.87
N LEU A 283 7.49 10.12 21.30
CA LEU A 283 7.92 10.12 19.90
C LEU A 283 6.71 10.36 19.01
N ARG A 284 6.76 11.41 18.19
CA ARG A 284 5.66 11.72 17.26
C ARG A 284 5.43 10.53 16.35
N ARG A 285 4.17 10.11 16.25
CA ARG A 285 3.70 9.14 15.25
C ARG A 285 2.66 9.83 14.37
N PRO A 286 2.64 9.56 13.06
CA PRO A 286 1.56 10.01 12.21
C PRO A 286 0.21 9.56 12.75
N THR A 287 -0.80 10.41 12.63
CA THR A 287 -2.18 10.06 12.98
C THR A 287 -2.69 8.93 12.09
N THR A 288 -3.58 8.10 12.63
CA THR A 288 -4.17 6.98 11.88
C THR A 288 -4.92 7.46 10.64
N LEU A 289 -5.69 8.54 10.78
CA LEU A 289 -6.37 9.19 9.66
C LEU A 289 -5.58 10.41 9.15
N ASP A 290 -5.55 10.56 7.84
CA ASP A 290 -5.17 11.78 7.14
C ASP A 290 -6.24 12.86 7.35
N ASP A 291 -5.87 14.14 7.27
CA ASP A 291 -6.78 15.27 7.56
C ASP A 291 -8.13 15.18 6.83
N LYS A 292 -8.11 14.74 5.56
CA LYS A 292 -9.30 14.52 4.73
C LYS A 292 -10.25 13.50 5.37
N PHE A 293 -9.71 12.35 5.76
CA PHE A 293 -10.50 11.26 6.32
C PHE A 293 -10.86 11.48 7.78
N ALA A 294 -10.05 12.23 8.53
CA ALA A 294 -10.40 12.71 9.87
C ALA A 294 -11.61 13.65 9.80
N THR A 295 -11.59 14.64 8.89
CA THR A 295 -12.73 15.54 8.66
C THR A 295 -13.99 14.78 8.24
N LEU A 296 -13.81 13.78 7.36
CA LEU A 296 -14.90 12.91 6.93
C LEU A 296 -15.48 12.11 8.10
N ALA A 297 -14.63 11.53 8.97
CA ALA A 297 -15.07 10.79 10.14
C ALA A 297 -15.90 11.67 11.10
N THR A 298 -15.49 12.92 11.35
CA THR A 298 -16.28 13.86 12.16
C THR A 298 -17.66 14.13 11.53
N ARG A 299 -17.74 14.35 10.21
CA ARG A 299 -19.02 14.55 9.50
C ARG A 299 -19.94 13.33 9.52
N MET A 300 -19.37 12.13 9.65
CA MET A 300 -20.14 10.90 9.79
C MET A 300 -20.84 10.84 11.14
N GLU A 301 -20.20 11.33 12.21
CA GLU A 301 -20.76 11.36 13.57
C GLU A 301 -21.96 12.33 13.68
N ASP A 302 -21.89 13.50 13.04
CA ASP A 302 -22.94 14.54 13.09
C ASP A 302 -24.23 14.13 12.38
N LYS A 303 -24.19 13.17 11.44
CA LYS A 303 -25.32 12.79 10.57
C LYS A 303 -26.02 11.50 10.97
N THR A 304 -25.80 11.04 12.19
CA THR A 304 -26.38 9.79 12.68
C THR A 304 -27.87 9.95 13.02
N GLU A 305 -28.73 10.17 12.00
CA GLU A 305 -30.18 10.11 12.16
C GLU A 305 -30.68 8.66 11.98
N GLU A 306 -31.44 8.16 12.95
CA GLU A 306 -32.08 6.85 12.90
C GLU A 306 -33.07 6.78 11.73
N THR A 307 -32.76 5.95 10.73
CA THR A 307 -33.67 5.72 9.60
C THR A 307 -34.65 4.60 9.95
N PRO A 308 -35.98 4.75 9.72
CA PRO A 308 -36.95 3.72 10.05
C PRO A 308 -36.71 2.40 9.30
N GLU A 309 -36.83 1.29 10.01
CA GLU A 309 -36.71 -0.06 9.48
C GLU A 309 -37.82 -0.39 8.46
N THR A 310 -37.45 -0.84 7.26
CA THR A 310 -38.35 -1.66 6.44
C THR A 310 -38.22 -3.12 6.87
N PRO A 311 -39.32 -3.86 7.12
CA PRO A 311 -39.26 -5.27 7.47
C PRO A 311 -38.49 -6.07 6.43
N ASP A 312 -37.45 -6.77 6.88
CA ASP A 312 -36.61 -7.63 6.05
C ASP A 312 -37.40 -8.92 5.77
N GLU A 313 -38.01 -9.03 4.58
CA GLU A 313 -38.50 -10.32 4.12
C GLU A 313 -37.31 -11.28 4.05
N ALA A 314 -37.43 -12.43 4.70
CA ALA A 314 -36.41 -13.47 4.69
C ALA A 314 -36.14 -13.89 3.23
N ALA A 315 -35.05 -13.38 2.65
CA ALA A 315 -34.62 -13.77 1.33
C ALA A 315 -34.34 -15.28 1.36
N LYS A 316 -35.06 -16.04 0.53
CA LYS A 316 -34.73 -17.45 0.30
C LYS A 316 -33.35 -17.49 -0.34
N THR A 317 -32.34 -17.92 0.41
CA THR A 317 -30.99 -18.15 -0.10
C THR A 317 -31.09 -19.22 -1.18
N THR A 318 -30.97 -18.80 -2.42
CA THR A 318 -30.96 -19.68 -3.59
C THR A 318 -29.53 -19.66 -4.12
N GLU A 319 -29.03 -20.79 -4.64
CA GLU A 319 -27.77 -20.79 -5.37
C GLU A 319 -27.84 -19.71 -6.45
N ALA A 320 -26.85 -18.81 -6.52
CA ALA A 320 -26.85 -17.70 -7.47
C ALA A 320 -25.85 -17.92 -8.62
N LEU A 321 -24.87 -18.81 -8.41
CA LEU A 321 -24.06 -19.40 -9.49
C LEU A 321 -24.70 -20.72 -9.93
N ASP A 322 -24.81 -20.95 -11.24
CA ASP A 322 -25.26 -22.22 -11.81
C ASP A 322 -24.07 -23.18 -12.03
N LEU A 323 -24.29 -24.48 -11.80
CA LEU A 323 -23.34 -25.57 -12.09
C LEU A 323 -23.12 -25.78 -13.60
N THR A 324 -24.04 -25.33 -14.45
CA THR A 324 -23.97 -25.53 -15.91
C THR A 324 -22.96 -24.60 -16.60
N SER A 325 -22.65 -23.44 -15.98
CA SER A 325 -21.65 -22.52 -16.50
C SER A 325 -20.25 -23.02 -16.15
N GLY A 326 -19.66 -23.81 -17.07
CA GLY A 326 -18.22 -24.04 -17.10
C GLY A 326 -17.43 -22.73 -17.15
N TRP A 327 -16.10 -22.81 -17.17
CA TRP A 327 -15.25 -21.62 -17.21
C TRP A 327 -15.58 -20.80 -18.45
N THR A 328 -15.92 -19.53 -18.29
CA THR A 328 -16.10 -18.63 -19.43
C THR A 328 -14.82 -17.87 -19.72
N THR A 329 -14.57 -17.58 -20.99
CA THR A 329 -13.35 -16.90 -21.44
C THR A 329 -13.73 -15.73 -22.33
N GLN A 330 -13.42 -14.52 -21.89
CA GLN A 330 -13.51 -13.32 -22.72
C GLN A 330 -12.11 -12.86 -23.10
N THR A 331 -11.89 -12.59 -24.39
CA THR A 331 -10.62 -12.05 -24.88
C THR A 331 -10.84 -10.67 -25.44
N THR A 332 -9.99 -9.74 -25.02
CA THR A 332 -9.92 -8.35 -25.47
C THR A 332 -8.58 -8.15 -26.20
N ASP A 333 -8.30 -6.93 -26.64
CA ASP A 333 -7.03 -6.62 -27.31
C ASP A 333 -5.83 -6.66 -26.34
N THR A 334 -6.08 -6.49 -25.03
CA THR A 334 -5.03 -6.33 -24.01
C THR A 334 -4.97 -7.51 -23.03
N CYS A 335 -6.09 -8.19 -22.80
CA CYS A 335 -6.18 -9.26 -21.81
C CYS A 335 -7.15 -10.39 -22.21
N THR A 336 -6.97 -11.52 -21.53
CA THR A 336 -7.93 -12.62 -21.48
C THR A 336 -8.45 -12.75 -20.05
N ILE A 337 -9.75 -12.89 -19.91
CA ILE A 337 -10.44 -13.02 -18.64
C ILE A 337 -11.06 -14.39 -18.59
N ILE A 338 -10.69 -15.16 -17.57
CA ILE A 338 -11.26 -16.47 -17.29
C ILE A 338 -12.09 -16.31 -16.03
N SER A 339 -13.40 -16.47 -16.16
CA SER A 339 -14.35 -16.20 -15.08
C SER A 339 -14.81 -17.48 -14.40
N ASN A 340 -14.99 -17.36 -13.09
CA ASN A 340 -15.62 -18.36 -12.22
C ASN A 340 -15.06 -19.79 -12.38
N ALA A 341 -13.74 -19.90 -12.56
CA ALA A 341 -13.05 -21.18 -12.67
C ALA A 341 -13.28 -22.02 -11.40
N MET A 342 -13.74 -23.24 -11.59
CA MET A 342 -14.01 -24.25 -10.56
C MET A 342 -13.35 -25.59 -10.94
N ALA A 343 -13.03 -26.40 -9.93
CA ALA A 343 -12.51 -27.75 -10.14
C ALA A 343 -13.04 -28.70 -9.06
N GLU A 344 -12.94 -30.01 -9.33
CA GLU A 344 -13.23 -31.04 -8.34
C GLU A 344 -12.19 -31.03 -7.21
N GLY A 345 -12.60 -31.48 -6.03
CA GLY A 345 -11.76 -31.56 -4.83
C GLY A 345 -12.60 -31.52 -3.56
N ASN A 346 -12.04 -31.97 -2.44
CA ASN A 346 -12.73 -32.12 -1.15
C ASN A 346 -12.54 -30.92 -0.21
N SER A 347 -11.74 -29.93 -0.61
CA SER A 347 -11.46 -28.72 0.15
C SER A 347 -11.16 -27.54 -0.78
N ALA A 348 -11.25 -26.32 -0.27
CA ALA A 348 -10.90 -25.13 -1.03
C ALA A 348 -9.44 -25.12 -1.49
N GLY A 349 -8.51 -25.61 -0.67
CA GLY A 349 -7.09 -25.69 -1.02
C GLY A 349 -6.80 -26.67 -2.17
N GLU A 350 -7.44 -27.84 -2.14
CA GLU A 350 -7.34 -28.84 -3.22
C GLU A 350 -7.95 -28.32 -4.51
N GLN A 351 -9.15 -27.74 -4.44
CA GLN A 351 -9.82 -27.15 -5.59
C GLN A 351 -9.01 -25.99 -6.19
N MET A 352 -8.44 -25.10 -5.37
CA MET A 352 -7.55 -24.03 -5.84
C MET A 352 -6.32 -24.58 -6.57
N THR A 353 -5.71 -25.65 -6.04
CA THR A 353 -4.56 -26.32 -6.68
C THR A 353 -4.95 -26.87 -8.06
N ASN A 354 -6.11 -27.51 -8.16
CA ASN A 354 -6.60 -28.08 -9.42
C ASN A 354 -6.98 -26.98 -10.42
N ILE A 355 -7.60 -25.89 -9.97
CA ILE A 355 -7.90 -24.72 -10.80
C ILE A 355 -6.62 -24.11 -11.37
N MET A 356 -5.63 -23.81 -10.52
CA MET A 356 -4.37 -23.21 -10.97
C MET A 356 -3.61 -24.14 -11.92
N THR A 357 -3.61 -25.44 -11.64
CA THR A 357 -3.01 -26.45 -12.53
C THR A 357 -3.65 -26.37 -13.93
N ARG A 358 -4.98 -26.42 -14.01
CA ARG A 358 -5.70 -26.33 -15.29
C ARG A 358 -5.50 -25.00 -16.01
N LEU A 359 -5.44 -23.88 -15.29
CA LEU A 359 -5.12 -22.58 -15.88
C LEU A 359 -3.75 -22.61 -16.58
N ILE A 360 -2.75 -23.22 -15.94
CA ILE A 360 -1.37 -23.30 -16.47
C ILE A 360 -1.28 -24.35 -17.60
N THR A 361 -1.86 -25.53 -17.43
CA THR A 361 -1.69 -26.65 -18.36
C THR A 361 -2.61 -26.55 -19.56
N ASP A 362 -3.88 -26.22 -19.34
CA ASP A 362 -4.94 -26.32 -20.35
C ASP A 362 -5.11 -24.97 -21.05
N TYR A 363 -5.15 -23.89 -20.27
CA TYR A 363 -5.33 -22.52 -20.77
C TYR A 363 -3.99 -21.79 -21.03
N LYS A 364 -2.85 -22.44 -20.75
CA LYS A 364 -1.50 -21.90 -20.98
C LYS A 364 -1.24 -20.56 -20.30
N VAL A 365 -1.94 -20.28 -19.20
CA VAL A 365 -1.78 -19.05 -18.43
C VAL A 365 -0.43 -19.10 -17.71
N LYS A 366 0.38 -18.05 -17.91
CA LYS A 366 1.59 -17.82 -17.13
C LYS A 366 1.21 -17.01 -15.87
N PRO A 367 1.46 -17.50 -14.64
CA PRO A 367 1.06 -16.80 -13.41
C PRO A 367 1.58 -15.36 -13.30
N SER A 368 2.76 -15.07 -13.83
CA SER A 368 3.34 -13.72 -13.84
C SER A 368 2.50 -12.70 -14.61
N LEU A 369 1.65 -13.15 -15.55
CA LEU A 369 0.80 -12.30 -16.39
C LEU A 369 -0.56 -12.01 -15.77
N ILE A 370 -0.92 -12.67 -14.67
CA ILE A 370 -2.17 -12.42 -13.99
C ILE A 370 -2.06 -11.05 -13.31
N ALA A 371 -2.95 -10.13 -13.68
CA ALA A 371 -2.99 -8.76 -13.16
C ALA A 371 -3.97 -8.62 -12.00
N PHE A 372 -5.12 -9.29 -12.07
CA PHE A 372 -6.16 -9.22 -11.05
C PHE A 372 -6.84 -10.56 -10.86
N THR A 373 -7.23 -10.87 -9.63
CA THR A 373 -8.01 -12.05 -9.29
C THR A 373 -9.19 -11.75 -8.38
N THR A 374 -10.27 -12.48 -8.58
CA THR A 374 -11.41 -12.53 -7.65
C THR A 374 -11.52 -13.96 -7.15
N ILE A 375 -11.34 -14.13 -5.84
CA ILE A 375 -11.46 -15.43 -5.18
C ILE A 375 -12.75 -15.43 -4.36
N LEU A 376 -13.65 -16.35 -4.70
CA LEU A 376 -14.89 -16.56 -3.98
C LEU A 376 -14.77 -17.83 -3.16
N LEU A 377 -14.95 -17.74 -1.85
CA LEU A 377 -14.90 -18.87 -0.93
C LEU A 377 -16.29 -19.25 -0.47
N ARG A 378 -16.50 -20.54 -0.17
CA ARG A 378 -17.67 -20.95 0.59
C ARG A 378 -17.57 -20.49 2.05
N SER A 379 -16.39 -20.66 2.65
CA SER A 379 -16.12 -20.27 4.03
C SER A 379 -14.75 -19.59 4.15
N MET A 380 -14.68 -18.48 4.88
CA MET A 380 -13.43 -17.78 5.17
C MET A 380 -12.48 -18.59 6.08
N SER A 381 -12.98 -19.65 6.75
CA SER A 381 -12.15 -20.57 7.52
C SER A 381 -11.12 -21.32 6.66
N GLU A 382 -11.39 -21.50 5.36
CA GLU A 382 -10.48 -22.17 4.43
C GLU A 382 -9.47 -21.21 3.75
N PHE A 383 -9.51 -19.91 4.07
CA PHE A 383 -8.67 -18.87 3.47
C PHE A 383 -7.17 -19.16 3.58
N GLY A 384 -6.71 -19.69 4.71
CA GLY A 384 -5.31 -20.05 4.92
C GLY A 384 -4.83 -21.14 3.95
N ALA A 385 -5.63 -22.19 3.76
CA ALA A 385 -5.31 -23.29 2.83
C ALA A 385 -5.29 -22.81 1.37
N VAL A 386 -6.23 -21.93 1.00
CA VAL A 386 -6.27 -21.31 -0.33
C VAL A 386 -5.07 -20.41 -0.56
N ASN A 387 -4.65 -19.60 0.42
CA ASN A 387 -3.44 -18.76 0.29
C ASN A 387 -2.18 -19.58 0.03
N VAL A 388 -2.04 -20.76 0.66
CA VAL A 388 -0.91 -21.65 0.41
C VAL A 388 -0.95 -22.19 -1.03
N ALA A 389 -2.09 -22.76 -1.44
CA ALA A 389 -2.25 -23.31 -2.79
C ALA A 389 -2.06 -22.25 -3.88
N TYR A 390 -2.71 -21.10 -3.73
CA TYR A 390 -2.65 -19.99 -4.67
C TYR A 390 -1.26 -19.33 -4.70
N GLY A 391 -0.70 -19.02 -3.53
CA GLY A 391 0.59 -18.33 -3.41
C GLY A 391 1.76 -19.12 -3.98
N SER A 392 1.69 -20.45 -3.94
CA SER A 392 2.73 -21.34 -4.51
C SER A 392 2.98 -21.14 -6.01
N GLN A 393 2.04 -20.52 -6.72
CA GLN A 393 2.11 -20.29 -8.17
C GLN A 393 2.79 -18.97 -8.55
N PHE A 394 2.99 -18.06 -7.59
CA PHE A 394 3.54 -16.72 -7.83
C PHE A 394 4.96 -16.63 -7.27
N THR A 395 5.93 -17.12 -8.05
CA THR A 395 7.36 -17.12 -7.69
C THR A 395 8.11 -15.87 -8.13
N THR A 396 7.46 -14.99 -8.89
CA THR A 396 8.01 -13.71 -9.34
C THR A 396 7.38 -12.54 -8.57
N PRO A 397 8.05 -11.38 -8.47
CA PRO A 397 7.49 -10.20 -7.83
C PRO A 397 6.17 -9.76 -8.46
N ASN A 398 5.43 -8.92 -7.72
CA ASN A 398 4.14 -8.38 -8.14
C ASN A 398 3.11 -9.47 -8.49
N PRO A 399 2.72 -10.34 -7.53
CA PRO A 399 1.54 -11.18 -7.68
C PRO A 399 0.32 -10.30 -8.02
N PRO A 400 -0.74 -10.85 -8.62
CA PRO A 400 -1.92 -10.05 -8.99
C PRO A 400 -2.53 -9.30 -7.80
N ALA A 401 -3.19 -8.17 -8.10
CA ALA A 401 -4.11 -7.56 -7.15
C ALA A 401 -5.33 -8.47 -6.97
N ARG A 402 -5.96 -8.41 -5.79
CA ARG A 402 -6.91 -9.45 -5.41
C ARG A 402 -8.06 -8.94 -4.54
N VAL A 403 -9.26 -9.42 -4.84
CA VAL A 403 -10.42 -9.39 -3.94
C VAL A 403 -10.72 -10.82 -3.50
N THR A 404 -10.98 -11.02 -2.20
CA THR A 404 -11.32 -12.35 -1.66
C THR A 404 -12.44 -12.24 -0.65
N ILE A 405 -13.57 -12.89 -0.95
CA ILE A 405 -14.78 -12.82 -0.12
C ILE A 405 -15.37 -14.21 0.07
N ALA A 406 -16.07 -14.45 1.18
CA ALA A 406 -16.88 -15.64 1.35
C ALA A 406 -18.32 -15.35 0.91
N CYS A 407 -18.88 -16.24 0.10
CA CYS A 407 -20.22 -16.12 -0.45
C CYS A 407 -21.19 -17.16 0.14
N GLY A 408 -20.72 -18.03 1.04
CA GLY A 408 -21.57 -18.96 1.78
C GLY A 408 -22.26 -19.97 0.86
N SER A 409 -23.57 -20.16 1.08
CA SER A 409 -24.41 -21.09 0.31
C SER A 409 -24.77 -20.59 -1.09
N THR A 410 -24.38 -19.38 -1.48
CA THR A 410 -24.66 -18.87 -2.84
C THR A 410 -23.74 -19.48 -3.90
N LEU A 411 -22.63 -20.10 -3.49
CA LEU A 411 -21.82 -20.96 -4.34
C LEU A 411 -22.48 -22.34 -4.53
N PRO A 412 -22.33 -22.97 -5.71
CA PRO A 412 -22.92 -24.27 -6.00
C PRO A 412 -22.47 -25.37 -5.05
N MET A 413 -23.35 -26.30 -4.70
CA MET A 413 -23.01 -27.44 -3.83
C MET A 413 -21.71 -28.14 -4.27
N ASN A 414 -20.86 -28.48 -3.30
CA ASN A 414 -19.50 -29.03 -3.47
C ASN A 414 -18.46 -28.08 -4.10
N THR A 415 -18.79 -26.84 -4.45
CA THR A 415 -17.79 -25.81 -4.74
C THR A 415 -17.36 -25.12 -3.45
N HIS A 416 -16.09 -25.22 -3.10
CA HIS A 416 -15.46 -24.57 -1.95
C HIS A 416 -14.74 -23.28 -2.33
N VAL A 417 -14.24 -23.21 -3.56
CA VAL A 417 -13.59 -22.00 -4.11
C VAL A 417 -13.90 -21.84 -5.59
N SER A 418 -14.05 -20.58 -6.02
CA SER A 418 -14.09 -20.17 -7.42
C SER A 418 -13.07 -19.06 -7.64
N LEU A 419 -12.37 -19.10 -8.79
CA LEU A 419 -11.34 -18.14 -9.14
C LEU A 419 -11.69 -17.48 -10.47
N SER A 420 -11.68 -16.16 -10.51
CA SER A 420 -11.65 -15.40 -11.76
C SER A 420 -10.31 -14.71 -11.92
N VAL A 421 -9.75 -14.68 -13.13
CA VAL A 421 -8.44 -14.10 -13.42
C VAL A 421 -8.50 -13.16 -14.61
N VAL A 422 -7.80 -12.03 -14.51
CA VAL A 422 -7.48 -11.14 -15.63
C VAL A 422 -6.02 -11.37 -16.02
N VAL A 423 -5.79 -11.91 -17.21
CA VAL A 423 -4.48 -12.32 -17.73
C VAL A 423 -4.05 -11.38 -18.85
N LEU A 424 -2.93 -10.68 -18.67
CA LEU A 424 -2.41 -9.78 -19.70
C LEU A 424 -1.81 -10.56 -20.87
N HIS A 425 -1.95 -10.04 -22.09
CA HIS A 425 -1.29 -10.61 -23.27
C HIS A 425 0.19 -10.27 -23.29
N ASP A 426 1.03 -11.22 -23.75
CA ASP A 426 2.51 -11.10 -23.76
C ASP A 426 3.02 -9.79 -24.38
N SER A 427 2.30 -9.21 -25.35
CA SER A 427 2.64 -7.95 -26.04
C SER A 427 2.75 -6.73 -25.12
N ILE A 428 2.05 -6.72 -23.99
CA ILE A 428 1.98 -5.56 -23.09
C ILE A 428 2.65 -5.81 -21.72
N VAL A 429 3.15 -7.03 -21.46
CA VAL A 429 3.62 -7.48 -20.13
C VAL A 429 4.84 -6.75 -19.60
N ALA A 430 5.74 -6.30 -20.48
CA ALA A 430 6.99 -5.64 -20.10
C ALA A 430 6.79 -4.36 -19.25
N GLN A 431 5.54 -3.94 -19.05
CA GLN A 431 5.14 -2.74 -18.32
C GLN A 431 4.22 -3.03 -17.12
N LYS A 432 4.03 -4.30 -16.70
CA LYS A 432 3.25 -4.62 -15.49
C LYS A 432 3.93 -4.01 -14.26
N GLN A 433 3.32 -2.97 -13.70
CA GLN A 433 3.77 -2.30 -12.49
C GLN A 433 2.85 -2.69 -11.33
N GLY A 434 3.42 -3.03 -10.19
CA GLY A 434 2.68 -3.42 -9.01
C GLY A 434 3.15 -2.69 -7.77
N LEU A 435 2.21 -2.46 -6.86
CA LEU A 435 2.50 -2.08 -5.49
C LEU A 435 2.34 -3.33 -4.62
N HIS A 436 3.46 -3.82 -4.12
CA HIS A 436 3.53 -4.97 -3.23
C HIS A 436 4.28 -4.56 -1.96
N VAL A 437 3.52 -4.35 -0.88
CA VAL A 437 4.06 -3.92 0.42
C VAL A 437 3.80 -4.98 1.47
N GLN A 438 4.88 -5.55 1.99
CA GLN A 438 4.84 -6.63 2.98
C GLN A 438 5.32 -6.17 4.37
N SER A 439 5.94 -5.00 4.47
CA SER A 439 6.39 -4.43 5.74
C SER A 439 5.34 -3.59 6.44
N ARG A 440 5.36 -3.62 7.78
CA ARG A 440 4.53 -2.73 8.61
C ARG A 440 5.12 -1.32 8.60
N SER A 441 4.25 -0.32 8.46
CA SER A 441 4.59 1.11 8.42
C SER A 441 3.41 1.94 8.94
N TYR A 442 3.52 3.28 8.93
CA TYR A 442 2.37 4.16 9.22
C TYR A 442 1.49 4.44 7.98
N TRP A 443 1.93 4.06 6.78
CA TRP A 443 1.30 4.49 5.54
C TRP A 443 0.08 3.67 5.13
N ALA A 444 0.21 2.37 4.91
CA ALA A 444 -0.94 1.52 4.57
C ALA A 444 -0.70 0.11 5.11
N PRO A 445 -1.77 -0.69 5.32
CA PRO A 445 -1.62 -2.05 5.81
C PRO A 445 -0.73 -2.87 4.88
N ALA A 446 0.18 -3.63 5.47
CA ALA A 446 0.91 -4.66 4.75
C ALA A 446 -0.08 -5.68 4.16
N ASN A 447 0.27 -6.29 3.03
CA ASN A 447 -0.58 -7.32 2.48
C ASN A 447 -0.68 -8.52 3.45
N ILE A 448 -1.88 -9.08 3.58
CA ILE A 448 -2.15 -10.21 4.48
C ILE A 448 -2.14 -11.57 3.76
N GLY A 449 -1.58 -11.61 2.55
CA GLY A 449 -1.55 -12.79 1.71
C GLY A 449 -0.77 -12.56 0.42
N PRO A 450 -0.69 -13.57 -0.46
CA PRO A 450 0.11 -13.54 -1.68
C PRO A 450 -0.58 -12.70 -2.79
N TYR A 451 -0.68 -11.39 -2.61
CA TYR A 451 -1.28 -10.46 -3.57
C TYR A 451 -0.61 -9.08 -3.50
N SER A 452 -0.64 -8.35 -4.60
CA SER A 452 -0.24 -6.93 -4.62
C SER A 452 -1.41 -6.05 -4.20
N GLN A 453 -1.16 -4.97 -3.47
CA GLN A 453 -2.18 -3.98 -3.15
C GLN A 453 -2.79 -3.36 -4.42
N ALA A 454 -1.99 -3.19 -5.48
CA ALA A 454 -2.50 -2.75 -6.77
C ALA A 454 -1.60 -3.22 -7.93
N ILE A 455 -2.21 -3.40 -9.11
CA ILE A 455 -1.51 -3.64 -10.38
C ILE A 455 -2.00 -2.63 -11.42
N ILE A 456 -1.06 -1.98 -12.11
CA ILE A 456 -1.35 -1.15 -13.28
C ILE A 456 -1.30 -2.04 -14.52
N THR A 457 -2.37 -2.03 -15.30
CA THR A 457 -2.37 -2.66 -16.62
C THR A 457 -1.93 -1.64 -17.66
N PRO A 458 -0.93 -1.98 -18.48
CA PRO A 458 -0.47 -1.12 -19.55
C PRO A 458 -1.53 -0.95 -20.63
N SER A 459 -1.54 0.24 -21.23
CA SER A 459 -2.44 0.59 -22.32
C SER A 459 -1.71 0.42 -23.66
N PRO A 460 -2.37 -0.11 -24.71
CA PRO A 460 -1.76 -0.32 -26.03
C PRO A 460 -1.43 0.99 -26.76
N ALA A 461 -2.05 2.11 -26.37
CA ALA A 461 -1.77 3.45 -26.89
C ALA A 461 -1.47 4.41 -25.75
N SER A 462 -0.42 5.24 -25.92
CA SER A 462 -0.01 6.23 -24.92
C SER A 462 -1.08 7.31 -24.65
N SER A 463 -2.05 7.47 -25.54
CA SER A 463 -3.17 8.41 -25.41
C SER A 463 -4.35 7.87 -24.58
N LEU A 464 -4.38 6.57 -24.27
CA LEU A 464 -5.46 5.95 -23.51
C LEU A 464 -5.07 5.77 -22.04
N PRO A 465 -6.04 5.91 -21.10
CA PRO A 465 -5.77 5.76 -19.68
C PRO A 465 -5.31 4.34 -19.34
N GLN A 466 -4.39 4.23 -18.38
CA GLN A 466 -4.00 2.93 -17.81
C GLN A 466 -4.96 2.57 -16.68
N LEU A 467 -5.41 1.31 -16.64
CA LEU A 467 -6.25 0.83 -15.54
C LEU A 467 -5.38 0.44 -14.35
N ILE A 468 -5.90 0.70 -13.16
CA ILE A 468 -5.30 0.33 -11.89
C ILE A 468 -6.29 -0.58 -11.17
N HIS A 469 -5.96 -1.86 -11.10
CA HIS A 469 -6.70 -2.81 -10.28
C HIS A 469 -6.21 -2.70 -8.84
N ILE A 470 -7.10 -2.27 -7.93
CA ILE A 470 -6.79 -2.16 -6.51
C ILE A 470 -7.40 -3.35 -5.77
N ALA A 471 -6.61 -3.99 -4.93
CA ALA A 471 -7.03 -5.11 -4.10
C ALA A 471 -8.04 -4.66 -3.04
N GLY A 472 -8.77 -5.62 -2.48
CA GLY A 472 -9.67 -5.37 -1.34
C GLY A 472 -8.95 -4.74 -0.14
N GLN A 473 -9.50 -3.65 0.39
CA GLN A 473 -8.97 -2.92 1.55
C GLN A 473 -9.88 -3.07 2.75
N ILE A 474 -9.34 -3.65 3.83
CA ILE A 474 -10.00 -3.85 5.12
C ILE A 474 -9.45 -2.88 6.18
N PRO A 475 -10.18 -2.58 7.27
CA PRO A 475 -9.84 -1.50 8.20
C PRO A 475 -8.78 -1.88 9.23
N LEU A 476 -7.60 -2.30 8.78
CA LEU A 476 -6.46 -2.55 9.68
C LEU A 476 -5.74 -1.24 10.02
N ASP A 477 -5.37 -1.08 11.28
CA ASP A 477 -4.40 -0.07 11.70
C ASP A 477 -3.00 -0.46 11.16
N PRO A 478 -2.38 0.33 10.26
CA PRO A 478 -1.16 -0.08 9.55
C PRO A 478 0.03 -0.48 10.44
N PRO A 479 0.34 0.24 11.54
CA PRO A 479 1.48 -0.11 12.40
C PRO A 479 1.29 -1.44 13.13
N THR A 480 0.09 -1.71 13.62
CA THR A 480 -0.20 -2.90 14.45
C THR A 480 -0.67 -4.09 13.64
N MET A 481 -1.27 -3.84 12.47
CA MET A 481 -2.04 -4.80 11.68
C MET A 481 -3.24 -5.37 12.46
N ASP A 482 -3.80 -4.63 13.42
CA ASP A 482 -5.01 -4.98 14.16
C ASP A 482 -6.20 -4.13 13.72
N PHE A 483 -7.43 -4.56 14.04
CA PHE A 483 -8.61 -3.71 13.84
C PHE A 483 -8.68 -2.62 14.92
N PRO A 484 -9.17 -1.41 14.60
CA PRO A 484 -9.49 -0.40 15.59
C PRO A 484 -10.41 -0.97 16.66
N ALA A 485 -10.04 -0.79 17.93
CA ALA A 485 -10.90 -1.15 19.04
C ALA A 485 -12.15 -0.27 19.05
N GLN A 486 -13.28 -0.82 19.50
CA GLN A 486 -14.53 -0.06 19.63
C GLN A 486 -14.39 1.10 20.62
N GLY A 487 -13.74 0.86 21.76
CA GLY A 487 -13.63 1.85 22.83
C GLY A 487 -15.01 2.30 23.32
N ASP A 488 -15.22 3.61 23.38
CA ASP A 488 -16.47 4.23 23.83
C ASP A 488 -17.48 4.50 22.68
N LEU A 489 -17.13 4.13 21.43
CA LEU A 489 -18.01 4.31 20.28
C LEU A 489 -19.23 3.37 20.34
N THR A 490 -20.37 3.83 19.82
CA THR A 490 -21.50 2.94 19.54
C THR A 490 -21.13 1.95 18.43
N PRO A 491 -21.81 0.79 18.30
CA PRO A 491 -21.56 -0.14 17.19
C PRO A 491 -21.67 0.50 15.80
N GLU A 492 -22.57 1.48 15.62
CA GLU A 492 -22.78 2.23 14.39
C GLU A 492 -21.58 3.15 14.08
N ALA A 493 -21.16 3.95 15.07
CA ALA A 493 -20.01 4.85 14.94
C ALA A 493 -18.71 4.06 14.75
N HIS A 494 -18.56 2.92 15.42
CA HIS A 494 -17.42 2.02 15.23
C HIS A 494 -17.38 1.47 13.81
N PHE A 495 -18.51 0.96 13.29
CA PHE A 495 -18.57 0.53 11.89
C PHE A 495 -18.25 1.67 10.92
N ALA A 496 -18.77 2.89 11.15
CA ALA A 496 -18.48 4.05 10.32
C ALA A 496 -16.98 4.37 10.32
N SER A 497 -16.32 4.44 11.48
CA SER A 497 -14.88 4.67 11.58
C SER A 497 -14.05 3.60 10.85
N GLN A 498 -14.49 2.34 10.90
CA GLN A 498 -13.90 1.24 10.14
C GLN A 498 -14.10 1.42 8.62
N ALA A 499 -15.31 1.78 8.18
CA ALA A 499 -15.58 2.07 6.77
C ALA A 499 -14.69 3.21 6.22
N VAL A 500 -14.48 4.26 7.02
CA VAL A 500 -13.61 5.39 6.68
C VAL A 500 -12.14 4.99 6.63
N LEU A 501 -11.65 4.23 7.62
CA LEU A 501 -10.27 3.76 7.64
C LEU A 501 -9.94 2.86 6.44
N ALA A 502 -10.82 1.91 6.13
CA ALA A 502 -10.66 1.05 4.95
C ALA A 502 -10.69 1.86 3.64
N LEU A 503 -11.54 2.89 3.56
CA LEU A 503 -11.60 3.79 2.41
C LEU A 503 -10.32 4.63 2.25
N GLN A 504 -9.73 5.09 3.36
CA GLN A 504 -8.44 5.78 3.32
C GLN A 504 -7.33 4.89 2.74
N HIS A 505 -7.29 3.61 3.09
CA HIS A 505 -6.29 2.68 2.54
C HIS A 505 -6.43 2.56 1.02
N LEU A 506 -7.67 2.45 0.52
CA LEU A 506 -7.95 2.47 -0.91
C LEU A 506 -7.42 3.77 -1.55
N TRP A 507 -7.63 4.91 -0.90
CA TRP A 507 -7.18 6.21 -1.36
C TRP A 507 -5.66 6.35 -1.39
N ARG A 508 -4.98 5.95 -0.32
CA ARG A 508 -3.51 5.99 -0.21
C ARG A 508 -2.87 5.14 -1.31
N ILE A 509 -3.39 3.93 -1.55
CA ILE A 509 -2.93 3.05 -2.62
C ILE A 509 -3.16 3.69 -3.99
N ALA A 510 -4.35 4.24 -4.24
CA ALA A 510 -4.63 4.90 -5.51
C ALA A 510 -3.70 6.11 -5.74
N GLN A 511 -3.42 6.92 -4.72
CA GLN A 511 -2.51 8.07 -4.81
C GLN A 511 -1.06 7.67 -5.13
N ILE A 512 -0.49 6.65 -4.45
CA ILE A 512 0.88 6.22 -4.76
C ILE A 512 0.99 5.59 -6.15
N MET A 513 -0.12 4.99 -6.63
CA MET A 513 -0.23 4.47 -8.00
C MET A 513 -0.54 5.56 -9.03
N GLN A 514 -0.58 6.83 -8.60
CA GLN A 514 -0.83 8.00 -9.45
C GLN A 514 -2.19 7.91 -10.18
N ALA A 515 -3.20 7.37 -9.50
CA ALA A 515 -4.56 7.42 -9.97
C ALA A 515 -5.01 8.88 -10.14
N SER A 516 -5.63 9.14 -11.27
CA SER A 516 -6.27 10.43 -11.57
C SER A 516 -7.75 10.43 -11.17
N HIS A 517 -8.43 9.29 -11.34
CA HIS A 517 -9.87 9.15 -11.13
C HIS A 517 -10.21 7.72 -10.69
N PHE A 518 -11.25 7.55 -9.87
CA PHE A 518 -11.90 6.26 -9.66
C PHE A 518 -12.96 5.99 -10.72
N LEU A 519 -13.10 4.74 -11.15
CA LEU A 519 -14.19 4.30 -12.05
C LEU A 519 -15.45 3.85 -11.30
N GLY A 520 -15.39 3.86 -9.97
CA GLY A 520 -16.45 3.41 -9.07
C GLY A 520 -15.92 2.40 -8.05
N ALA A 521 -16.76 2.02 -7.10
CA ALA A 521 -16.38 1.12 -6.01
C ALA A 521 -17.49 0.15 -5.62
N VAL A 522 -17.07 -0.97 -5.02
CA VAL A 522 -17.92 -1.85 -4.24
C VAL A 522 -17.49 -1.79 -2.79
N ALA A 523 -18.46 -1.60 -1.89
CA ALA A 523 -18.28 -1.87 -0.47
C ALA A 523 -18.87 -3.25 -0.16
N PHE A 524 -18.02 -4.23 0.11
CA PHE A 524 -18.48 -5.50 0.65
C PHE A 524 -18.69 -5.37 2.15
N VAL A 525 -19.83 -5.83 2.66
CA VAL A 525 -20.13 -5.82 4.09
C VAL A 525 -20.45 -7.24 4.55
N ALA A 526 -19.92 -7.65 5.72
CA ALA A 526 -20.15 -9.00 6.24
C ALA A 526 -21.58 -9.17 6.77
N ALA A 527 -22.23 -10.30 6.50
CA ALA A 527 -23.63 -10.52 6.90
C ALA A 527 -23.81 -10.59 8.43
N ASN A 528 -22.82 -11.16 9.14
CA ASN A 528 -22.85 -11.25 10.59
C ASN A 528 -22.29 -9.95 11.21
N SER A 529 -23.17 -9.09 11.71
CA SER A 529 -22.80 -7.83 12.33
C SER A 529 -23.76 -7.44 13.46
N PRO A 530 -23.27 -6.82 14.55
CA PRO A 530 -24.14 -6.26 15.59
C PRO A 530 -24.93 -5.04 15.10
N THR A 531 -24.50 -4.40 14.02
CA THR A 531 -25.11 -3.20 13.46
C THR A 531 -26.08 -3.55 12.34
N SER A 532 -27.24 -2.90 12.32
CA SER A 532 -28.26 -3.11 11.27
C SER A 532 -27.65 -2.98 9.87
N THR A 533 -28.07 -3.84 8.95
CA THR A 533 -27.52 -3.83 7.59
C THR A 533 -27.77 -2.51 6.89
N GLN A 534 -28.94 -1.87 7.06
CA GLN A 534 -29.22 -0.59 6.42
C GLN A 534 -28.33 0.53 6.95
N THR A 535 -28.05 0.56 8.27
CA THR A 535 -27.10 1.52 8.85
C THR A 535 -25.71 1.35 8.26
N ARG A 536 -25.24 0.11 8.08
CA ARG A 536 -23.94 -0.19 7.46
C ARG A 536 -23.89 0.24 5.99
N VAL A 537 -24.96 -0.01 5.24
CA VAL A 537 -25.11 0.43 3.84
C VAL A 537 -25.04 1.95 3.74
N ASN A 538 -25.81 2.65 4.57
CA ASN A 538 -25.84 4.11 4.59
C ASN A 538 -24.46 4.67 4.95
N ALA A 539 -23.78 4.12 5.96
CA ALA A 539 -22.44 4.54 6.36
C ALA A 539 -21.40 4.35 5.24
N ALA A 540 -21.43 3.22 4.53
CA ALA A 540 -20.53 2.97 3.41
C ALA A 540 -20.77 3.93 2.24
N LEU A 541 -22.02 4.08 1.78
CA LEU A 541 -22.38 4.99 0.69
C LEU A 541 -22.07 6.45 1.03
N GLN A 542 -22.36 6.86 2.26
CA GLN A 542 -22.09 8.21 2.73
C GLN A 542 -20.59 8.48 2.84
N SER A 543 -19.80 7.51 3.29
CA SER A 543 -18.33 7.62 3.31
C SER A 543 -17.78 7.84 1.90
N TRP A 544 -18.24 7.06 0.91
CA TRP A 544 -17.84 7.24 -0.48
C TRP A 544 -18.21 8.62 -1.02
N LYS A 545 -19.45 9.06 -0.76
CA LYS A 545 -19.95 10.37 -1.20
C LYS A 545 -19.11 11.51 -0.60
N LEU A 546 -18.92 11.51 0.72
CA LEU A 546 -18.15 12.54 1.43
C LEU A 546 -16.68 12.58 1.00
N ALA A 547 -16.07 11.43 0.69
CA ALA A 547 -14.68 11.37 0.22
C ALA A 547 -14.46 12.03 -1.16
N HIS A 548 -15.52 12.19 -1.95
CA HIS A 548 -15.48 12.84 -3.26
C HIS A 548 -15.98 14.29 -3.24
N LEU A 549 -16.50 14.77 -2.12
CA LEU A 549 -16.87 16.18 -2.00
C LEU A 549 -15.60 17.04 -1.89
N PRO A 550 -15.62 18.26 -2.46
CA PRO A 550 -14.55 19.22 -2.19
C PRO A 550 -14.49 19.52 -0.68
N PRO A 551 -13.30 19.85 -0.15
CA PRO A 551 -13.18 20.35 1.21
C PRO A 551 -14.09 21.57 1.36
N VAL A 552 -14.89 21.61 2.43
CA VAL A 552 -15.76 22.77 2.70
C VAL A 552 -14.85 23.84 3.29
N THR A 553 -14.73 24.98 2.61
CA THR A 553 -14.18 26.19 3.21
C THR A 553 -15.23 26.72 4.20
N GLU A 554 -14.79 27.14 5.38
CA GLU A 554 -15.66 27.60 6.50
C GLU A 554 -16.48 28.88 6.18
N GLU A 555 -16.55 29.33 4.93
CA GLU A 555 -17.27 30.55 4.51
C GLU A 555 -18.60 30.29 3.76
N ALA A 556 -19.00 29.03 3.55
CA ALA A 556 -20.20 28.70 2.76
C ALA A 556 -21.51 28.60 3.57
N GLU A 557 -21.67 29.38 4.65
CA GLU A 557 -22.97 29.54 5.34
C GLU A 557 -23.71 30.85 4.99
N ASP A 558 -23.14 31.72 4.15
CA ASP A 558 -23.84 32.91 3.66
C ASP A 558 -24.20 32.81 2.16
N GLU A 559 -25.39 33.31 1.85
CA GLU A 559 -26.25 33.09 0.69
C GLU A 559 -25.66 33.45 -0.70
N ASP A 560 -26.20 32.77 -1.73
CA ASP A 560 -26.33 33.18 -3.14
C ASP A 560 -25.23 34.08 -3.72
N ASP A 561 -24.27 33.51 -4.48
CA ASP A 561 -23.71 34.19 -5.64
C ASP A 561 -23.12 33.23 -6.69
N GLU A 562 -23.68 33.30 -7.90
CA GLU A 562 -23.12 32.76 -9.13
C GLU A 562 -21.84 33.53 -9.49
N HIS A 563 -20.71 33.17 -8.88
CA HIS A 563 -19.41 33.44 -9.48
C HIS A 563 -18.47 32.29 -9.16
N PHE A 564 -18.11 31.54 -10.21
CA PHE A 564 -16.99 30.60 -10.20
C PHE A 564 -15.74 31.35 -9.73
N ASP A 565 -15.40 31.20 -8.45
CA ASP A 565 -14.38 32.04 -7.83
C ASP A 565 -13.00 31.43 -8.05
N VAL A 566 -12.20 32.15 -8.83
CA VAL A 566 -10.80 31.84 -9.22
C VAL A 566 -9.84 32.00 -8.02
N TRP A 567 -10.38 32.05 -6.80
CA TRP A 567 -9.67 32.28 -5.55
C TRP A 567 -9.01 31.03 -4.95
N ASP A 568 -9.56 29.84 -5.17
CA ASP A 568 -8.99 28.59 -4.62
C ASP A 568 -7.68 28.14 -5.30
N GLN A 569 -7.41 28.62 -6.52
CA GLN A 569 -6.10 28.44 -7.16
C GLN A 569 -5.01 29.32 -6.54
N ARG A 570 -5.36 30.31 -5.70
CA ARG A 570 -4.42 31.31 -5.19
C ARG A 570 -4.28 31.37 -3.66
N GLN A 571 -5.08 30.67 -2.87
CA GLN A 571 -4.75 30.45 -1.45
C GLN A 571 -3.75 29.29 -1.25
N PHE A 572 -3.61 28.39 -2.24
CA PHE A 572 -2.41 27.53 -2.41
C PHE A 572 -1.26 28.24 -3.16
N GLY A 573 -1.40 29.53 -3.40
CA GLY A 573 -0.47 30.34 -4.18
C GLY A 573 -0.46 31.79 -3.69
N ASN A 574 0.16 32.00 -2.52
CA ASN A 574 0.85 33.22 -2.06
C ASN A 574 0.41 33.74 -0.67
N ALA A 575 0.74 32.99 0.38
CA ALA A 575 1.28 33.56 1.61
C ALA A 575 2.79 33.27 1.60
N GLY A 576 3.62 34.27 1.89
CA GLY A 576 5.07 34.26 1.68
C GLY A 576 5.91 33.30 2.55
N ASN A 577 5.52 32.03 2.66
CA ASN A 577 6.31 30.93 3.20
C ASN A 577 6.09 29.64 2.38
N ALA A 578 6.96 29.48 1.38
CA ALA A 578 7.54 28.27 0.82
C ALA A 578 6.67 27.13 0.24
N VAL A 579 7.03 26.80 -1.01
CA VAL A 579 6.67 25.66 -1.84
C VAL A 579 7.35 24.38 -1.28
N THR A 580 6.88 23.84 -0.15
CA THR A 580 7.53 22.69 0.55
C THR A 580 6.57 21.59 1.03
N SER A 581 5.31 21.60 0.57
CA SER A 581 4.32 20.58 0.97
C SER A 581 4.55 19.29 0.19
N THR A 582 4.68 18.18 0.90
CA THR A 582 4.76 16.82 0.32
C THR A 582 3.39 16.18 0.14
N ARG A 583 2.30 16.89 0.43
CA ARG A 583 0.94 16.32 0.30
C ARG A 583 0.73 15.82 -1.12
N ARG A 584 0.41 14.53 -1.27
CA ARG A 584 0.08 13.96 -2.59
C ARG A 584 -1.15 14.64 -3.17
N LYS A 585 -1.16 14.81 -4.49
CA LYS A 585 -2.33 15.29 -5.21
C LYS A 585 -3.53 14.40 -4.90
N ASP A 586 -4.66 15.01 -4.58
CA ASP A 586 -5.90 14.28 -4.33
C ASP A 586 -6.48 13.73 -5.64
N ILE A 587 -7.33 12.71 -5.51
CA ILE A 587 -8.05 12.07 -6.62
C ILE A 587 -9.39 12.77 -6.74
N VAL A 588 -9.59 13.48 -7.84
CA VAL A 588 -10.76 14.34 -8.04
C VAL A 588 -11.52 13.88 -9.28
N ASN A 589 -12.77 13.48 -9.07
CA ASN A 589 -13.73 13.25 -10.14
C ASN A 589 -14.67 14.46 -10.25
N ALA A 590 -15.15 14.77 -11.45
CA ALA A 590 -16.09 15.89 -11.66
C ALA A 590 -17.46 15.65 -11.00
N SER A 591 -17.80 14.38 -10.80
CA SER A 591 -18.97 13.91 -10.07
C SER A 591 -18.60 12.70 -9.23
N VAL A 592 -19.38 12.40 -8.18
CA VAL A 592 -19.19 11.19 -7.36
C VAL A 592 -19.27 9.95 -8.26
N PRO A 593 -18.22 9.11 -8.34
CA PRO A 593 -18.26 7.91 -9.16
C PRO A 593 -19.27 6.89 -8.60
N PRO A 594 -19.76 5.96 -9.43
CA PRO A 594 -20.69 4.92 -9.00
C PRO A 594 -20.18 4.13 -7.79
N CYS A 595 -21.06 3.88 -6.83
CA CYS A 595 -20.79 3.03 -5.69
C CYS A 595 -22.03 2.22 -5.34
N PHE A 596 -21.85 0.98 -4.92
CA PHE A 596 -22.93 0.11 -4.47
C PHE A 596 -22.42 -0.75 -3.32
N VAL A 597 -23.34 -1.31 -2.54
CA VAL A 597 -23.02 -2.14 -1.37
C VAL A 597 -23.44 -3.58 -1.64
N ALA A 598 -22.55 -4.51 -1.31
CA ALA A 598 -22.78 -5.95 -1.44
C ALA A 598 -22.61 -6.63 -0.09
N GLU A 599 -23.68 -7.24 0.42
CA GLU A 599 -23.59 -8.08 1.61
C GLU A 599 -23.19 -9.51 1.23
N VAL A 600 -22.16 -10.02 1.90
CA VAL A 600 -21.55 -11.33 1.67
C VAL A 600 -21.44 -12.09 2.99
N GLU A 601 -21.18 -13.40 2.95
CA GLU A 601 -21.11 -14.25 4.15
C GLU A 601 -20.10 -13.70 5.17
N SER A 602 -18.85 -13.52 4.73
CA SER A 602 -17.78 -12.95 5.56
C SER A 602 -16.60 -12.46 4.73
N LEU A 603 -15.74 -11.66 5.36
CA LEU A 603 -14.58 -11.01 4.76
C LEU A 603 -13.28 -11.50 5.42
N PRO A 604 -12.11 -11.28 4.80
CA PRO A 604 -10.83 -11.71 5.34
C PRO A 604 -10.62 -11.20 6.77
N ARG A 605 -10.16 -12.09 7.67
CA ARG A 605 -10.00 -11.84 9.10
C ARG A 605 -11.28 -11.38 9.82
N ASP A 606 -12.45 -11.74 9.30
CA ASP A 606 -13.75 -11.32 9.84
C ASP A 606 -13.92 -9.79 9.83
N ALA A 607 -13.32 -9.12 8.84
CA ALA A 607 -13.49 -7.69 8.67
C ALA A 607 -14.99 -7.34 8.50
N PRO A 608 -15.45 -6.18 9.02
CA PRO A 608 -16.84 -5.77 8.89
C PRO A 608 -17.15 -5.19 7.51
N ILE A 609 -16.14 -4.63 6.85
CA ILE A 609 -16.23 -4.00 5.53
C ILE A 609 -14.91 -4.18 4.75
N GLU A 610 -15.02 -4.33 3.44
CA GLU A 610 -13.91 -4.33 2.49
C GLU A 610 -14.26 -3.42 1.30
N TRP A 611 -13.39 -2.47 0.98
CA TRP A 611 -13.52 -1.64 -0.22
C TRP A 611 -12.73 -2.24 -1.39
N ALA A 612 -13.33 -2.34 -2.56
CA ALA A 612 -12.62 -2.65 -3.80
C ALA A 612 -12.99 -1.68 -4.91
N SER A 613 -12.01 -1.32 -5.74
CA SER A 613 -12.20 -0.33 -6.80
C SER A 613 -11.23 -0.55 -7.95
N VAL A 614 -11.60 0.00 -9.11
CA VAL A 614 -10.71 0.19 -10.25
C VAL A 614 -10.54 1.68 -10.46
N ALA A 615 -9.30 2.12 -10.62
CA ALA A 615 -8.97 3.51 -10.92
C ALA A 615 -8.29 3.62 -12.29
N ILE A 616 -8.13 4.86 -12.77
CA ILE A 616 -7.38 5.14 -13.99
C ILE A 616 -6.25 6.13 -13.74
N ARG A 617 -5.15 5.92 -14.45
CA ARG A 617 -4.10 6.92 -14.66
C ARG A 617 -4.25 7.48 -16.07
N ALA A 618 -4.92 8.63 -16.18
CA ALA A 618 -5.10 9.38 -17.42
C ALA A 618 -4.12 10.55 -17.48
N LEU A 619 -3.72 10.95 -18.71
CA LEU A 619 -2.83 12.09 -18.92
C LEU A 619 -3.57 13.41 -18.72
N ASP A 620 -4.80 13.53 -19.24
CA ASP A 620 -5.65 14.72 -19.16
C ASP A 620 -7.13 14.33 -19.33
N GLY A 621 -8.05 15.20 -18.90
CA GLY A 621 -9.50 15.07 -19.11
C GLY A 621 -10.29 14.82 -17.82
N ALA A 622 -11.42 15.49 -17.69
CA ALA A 622 -12.35 15.28 -16.57
C ALA A 622 -13.19 14.03 -16.84
N VAL A 623 -13.34 13.17 -15.81
CA VAL A 623 -14.29 12.05 -15.84
C VAL A 623 -15.60 12.50 -15.22
N GLU A 624 -16.66 12.52 -16.02
CA GLU A 624 -18.03 12.81 -15.60
C GLU A 624 -18.85 11.52 -15.55
N THR A 625 -19.72 11.41 -14.55
CA THR A 625 -20.70 10.33 -14.43
C THR A 625 -22.07 10.84 -14.86
N LYS A 626 -22.69 10.17 -15.84
CA LYS A 626 -24.06 10.43 -16.28
C LYS A 626 -24.96 9.31 -15.79
N GLU A 627 -26.03 9.65 -15.09
CA GLU A 627 -27.03 8.69 -14.62
C GLU A 627 -28.30 8.76 -15.47
N THR A 628 -28.79 7.61 -15.91
CA THR A 628 -30.09 7.44 -16.57
C THR A 628 -30.86 6.30 -15.92
N ARG A 629 -32.19 6.42 -15.88
CA ARG A 629 -33.07 5.36 -15.37
C ARG A 629 -34.05 4.95 -16.46
N GLU A 630 -33.97 3.70 -16.87
CA GLU A 630 -34.79 3.13 -17.93
C GLU A 630 -35.16 1.69 -17.60
N HIS A 631 -36.43 1.32 -17.76
CA HIS A 631 -36.91 -0.06 -17.71
C HIS A 631 -36.55 -0.87 -16.44
N GLY A 632 -36.54 -0.26 -15.25
CA GLY A 632 -36.16 -0.94 -14.00
C GLY A 632 -34.64 -1.07 -13.80
N CYS A 633 -33.86 -0.41 -14.65
CA CYS A 633 -32.42 -0.33 -14.54
C CYS A 633 -31.99 1.13 -14.28
N THR A 634 -31.04 1.32 -13.37
CA THR A 634 -30.34 2.60 -13.18
C THR A 634 -28.94 2.45 -13.72
N ARG A 635 -28.63 3.15 -14.82
CA ARG A 635 -27.33 3.12 -15.49
C ARG A 635 -26.54 4.38 -15.13
N GLN A 636 -25.30 4.20 -14.70
CA GLN A 636 -24.33 5.26 -14.53
C GLN A 636 -23.16 5.01 -15.50
N THR A 637 -22.96 5.90 -16.45
CA THR A 637 -21.87 5.81 -17.44
C THR A 637 -20.78 6.84 -17.10
N LEU A 638 -19.53 6.41 -17.09
CA LEU A 638 -18.37 7.27 -16.88
C LEU A 638 -17.70 7.61 -18.20
N ASN A 639 -17.66 8.89 -18.50
CA ASN A 639 -17.14 9.41 -19.76
C ASN A 639 -15.95 10.32 -19.52
N ILE A 640 -14.90 10.14 -20.32
CA ILE A 640 -13.77 11.06 -20.35
C ILE A 640 -13.93 12.01 -21.54
N LYS A 641 -13.83 13.32 -21.26
CA LYS A 641 -13.77 14.35 -22.30
C LYS A 641 -12.32 14.64 -22.63
N SER A 642 -11.92 14.38 -23.87
CA SER A 642 -10.60 14.73 -24.40
C SER A 642 -10.77 15.60 -25.66
N GLY A 643 -10.64 16.92 -25.49
CA GLY A 643 -10.94 17.87 -26.56
C GLY A 643 -12.43 17.91 -26.92
N LEU A 644 -12.76 17.56 -28.17
CA LEU A 644 -14.14 17.48 -28.67
C LEU A 644 -14.73 16.06 -28.62
N GLU A 645 -13.94 15.06 -28.25
CA GLU A 645 -14.36 13.66 -28.21
C GLU A 645 -14.77 13.26 -26.77
N GLU A 646 -15.89 12.56 -26.66
CA GLU A 646 -16.38 11.94 -25.43
C GLU A 646 -16.28 10.43 -25.59
N VAL A 647 -15.56 9.77 -24.68
CA VAL A 647 -15.32 8.32 -24.73
C VAL A 647 -15.89 7.66 -23.47
N ASP A 648 -16.75 6.66 -23.66
CA ASP A 648 -17.31 5.82 -22.60
C ASP A 648 -16.24 4.88 -22.04
N LEU A 649 -15.74 5.15 -20.84
CA LEU A 649 -14.69 4.34 -20.20
C LEU A 649 -15.26 3.10 -19.51
N ALA A 650 -16.32 3.31 -18.74
CA ALA A 650 -16.92 2.30 -17.88
C ALA A 650 -18.36 2.65 -17.54
N GLY A 651 -19.09 1.71 -16.98
CA GLY A 651 -20.40 1.98 -16.43
C GLY A 651 -20.88 0.92 -15.46
N TRP A 652 -21.95 1.30 -14.76
CA TRP A 652 -22.56 0.53 -13.70
C TRP A 652 -24.06 0.52 -13.92
N ILE A 653 -24.68 -0.66 -13.87
CA ILE A 653 -26.11 -0.81 -14.10
C ILE A 653 -26.69 -1.56 -12.91
N ALA A 654 -27.43 -0.85 -12.06
CA ALA A 654 -28.20 -1.47 -11.01
C ALA A 654 -29.55 -1.93 -11.58
N VAL A 655 -29.92 -3.18 -11.30
CA VAL A 655 -31.05 -3.87 -11.92
C VAL A 655 -32.04 -4.30 -10.84
N ASP A 656 -33.25 -3.76 -10.89
CA ASP A 656 -34.28 -3.99 -9.86
C ASP A 656 -34.76 -5.46 -9.89
N ASN A 657 -34.91 -6.07 -11.07
CA ASN A 657 -35.26 -7.48 -11.27
C ASN A 657 -34.34 -8.16 -12.31
N VAL A 658 -33.83 -9.35 -12.02
CA VAL A 658 -32.94 -10.11 -12.92
C VAL A 658 -33.50 -10.31 -14.34
N ASP A 659 -34.82 -10.41 -14.51
CA ASP A 659 -35.45 -10.52 -15.83
C ASP A 659 -35.19 -9.29 -16.72
N ASP A 660 -34.93 -8.13 -16.10
CA ASP A 660 -34.59 -6.88 -16.81
C ASP A 660 -33.17 -6.88 -17.40
N LEU A 661 -32.31 -7.87 -17.06
CA LEU A 661 -31.01 -8.05 -17.72
C LEU A 661 -31.14 -8.29 -19.22
N SER A 662 -32.24 -8.90 -19.65
CA SER A 662 -32.55 -9.06 -21.08
C SER A 662 -32.63 -7.73 -21.85
N LYS A 663 -32.86 -6.62 -21.15
CA LYS A 663 -32.92 -5.26 -21.68
C LYS A 663 -31.59 -4.51 -21.55
N VAL A 664 -30.64 -5.07 -20.81
CA VAL A 664 -29.30 -4.49 -20.62
C VAL A 664 -28.46 -4.72 -21.86
N THR A 665 -28.30 -3.66 -22.64
CA THR A 665 -27.35 -3.60 -23.75
C THR A 665 -25.99 -3.11 -23.25
N LEU A 666 -24.96 -3.89 -23.54
CA LEU A 666 -23.56 -3.53 -23.31
C LEU A 666 -22.89 -3.32 -24.68
N PRO A 667 -22.07 -2.27 -24.85
CA PRO A 667 -21.23 -2.09 -26.03
C PRO A 667 -20.42 -3.35 -26.37
N LEU A 668 -20.31 -3.65 -27.68
CA LEU A 668 -19.43 -4.69 -28.21
C LEU A 668 -17.99 -4.34 -27.81
N SER A 669 -17.23 -5.30 -27.24
CA SER A 669 -15.86 -5.18 -26.67
C SER A 669 -15.71 -4.90 -25.17
N GLN A 670 -16.80 -4.74 -24.42
CA GLN A 670 -16.68 -4.50 -22.98
C GLN A 670 -16.71 -5.77 -22.14
N VAL A 671 -15.79 -5.82 -21.18
CA VAL A 671 -15.75 -6.83 -20.13
C VAL A 671 -16.75 -6.44 -19.06
N CYS A 672 -17.51 -7.41 -18.53
CA CYS A 672 -18.41 -7.17 -17.43
C CYS A 672 -18.27 -8.13 -16.25
N THR A 673 -18.50 -7.59 -15.05
CA THR A 673 -18.65 -8.31 -13.79
C THR A 673 -20.06 -8.06 -13.27
N VAL A 674 -20.77 -9.12 -12.90
CA VAL A 674 -22.14 -9.06 -12.38
C VAL A 674 -22.15 -9.50 -10.93
N TYR A 675 -22.57 -8.59 -10.07
CA TYR A 675 -22.91 -8.88 -8.69
C TYR A 675 -24.39 -9.26 -8.67
N THR A 676 -24.76 -10.41 -8.09
CA THR A 676 -26.15 -10.89 -8.16
C THR A 676 -26.60 -11.59 -6.89
N THR A 677 -27.89 -11.47 -6.58
CA THR A 677 -28.58 -12.20 -5.51
C THR A 677 -29.31 -13.44 -6.01
N GLN A 678 -29.40 -13.64 -7.33
CA GLN A 678 -30.20 -14.68 -7.98
C GLN A 678 -29.46 -15.27 -9.20
N ILE A 679 -29.93 -16.43 -9.67
CA ILE A 679 -29.45 -17.05 -10.91
C ILE A 679 -29.73 -16.13 -12.09
N LEU A 680 -28.73 -15.91 -12.92
CA LEU A 680 -28.83 -15.06 -14.11
C LEU A 680 -29.49 -15.82 -15.28
N PRO A 681 -30.19 -15.14 -16.21
CA PRO A 681 -30.83 -15.81 -17.34
C PRO A 681 -29.80 -16.48 -18.25
N GLU A 682 -30.01 -17.75 -18.59
CA GLU A 682 -29.03 -18.57 -19.34
C GLU A 682 -28.65 -17.96 -20.70
N THR A 683 -29.63 -17.41 -21.43
CA THR A 683 -29.39 -16.76 -22.72
C THR A 683 -28.46 -15.55 -22.58
N TRP A 684 -28.61 -14.78 -21.50
CA TRP A 684 -27.78 -13.62 -21.22
C TRP A 684 -26.37 -14.03 -20.78
N LEU A 685 -26.24 -15.10 -19.98
CA LEU A 685 -24.96 -15.68 -19.60
C LEU A 685 -24.16 -16.17 -20.82
N GLN A 686 -24.81 -16.88 -21.74
CA GLN A 686 -24.18 -17.38 -22.96
C GLN A 686 -23.70 -16.23 -23.86
N GLU A 687 -24.48 -15.14 -23.93
CA GLU A 687 -24.15 -13.98 -24.74
C GLU A 687 -23.02 -13.12 -24.14
N LYS A 688 -23.09 -12.81 -22.83
CA LYS A 688 -22.19 -11.83 -22.19
C LYS A 688 -21.00 -12.44 -21.47
N GLN A 689 -21.08 -13.72 -21.12
CA GLN A 689 -20.00 -14.48 -20.45
C GLN A 689 -19.36 -13.79 -19.22
N PRO A 690 -20.12 -13.10 -18.36
CA PRO A 690 -19.59 -12.21 -17.33
C PRO A 690 -18.73 -12.95 -16.29
N THR A 691 -17.94 -12.19 -15.52
CA THR A 691 -17.53 -12.64 -14.19
C THR A 691 -18.69 -12.49 -13.22
N ILE A 692 -19.07 -13.53 -12.50
CA ILE A 692 -20.19 -13.52 -11.56
C ILE A 692 -19.68 -13.46 -10.13
N VAL A 693 -20.21 -12.54 -9.33
CA VAL A 693 -19.97 -12.44 -7.89
C VAL A 693 -21.31 -12.58 -7.18
N PRO A 694 -21.61 -13.75 -6.59
CA PRO A 694 -22.85 -13.96 -5.89
C PRO A 694 -22.81 -13.26 -4.52
N CYS A 695 -23.91 -12.63 -4.15
CA CYS A 695 -24.05 -11.87 -2.92
C CYS A 695 -25.35 -12.29 -2.22
N HIS A 696 -25.42 -12.15 -0.90
CA HIS A 696 -26.68 -12.37 -0.19
C HIS A 696 -27.71 -11.30 -0.59
N LYS A 697 -27.23 -10.07 -0.71
CA LYS A 697 -28.05 -8.86 -0.68
C LYS A 697 -27.28 -7.72 -1.33
N LEU A 698 -27.95 -6.91 -2.16
CA LEU A 698 -27.35 -5.80 -2.90
C LEU A 698 -28.15 -4.51 -2.73
N TRP A 699 -27.44 -3.38 -2.76
CA TRP A 699 -28.02 -2.04 -2.76
C TRP A 699 -27.30 -1.16 -3.77
N ASN A 700 -28.04 -0.36 -4.54
CA ASN A 700 -27.48 0.63 -5.47
C ASN A 700 -26.89 1.86 -4.72
N GLY A 701 -26.36 2.84 -5.47
CA GLY A 701 -25.76 4.05 -4.91
C GLY A 701 -26.73 4.98 -4.16
N HIS A 702 -28.04 4.74 -4.29
CA HIS A 702 -29.10 5.44 -3.55
C HIS A 702 -29.55 4.67 -2.30
N GLY A 703 -28.89 3.57 -1.96
CA GLY A 703 -29.23 2.72 -0.80
C GLY A 703 -30.50 1.89 -1.00
N GLN A 704 -30.95 1.69 -2.25
CA GLN A 704 -32.13 0.90 -2.58
C GLN A 704 -31.77 -0.52 -2.96
N ARG A 705 -32.60 -1.49 -2.54
CA ARG A 705 -32.44 -2.92 -2.88
C ARG A 705 -32.50 -3.15 -4.39
N VAL A 706 -31.57 -3.94 -4.90
CA VAL A 706 -31.53 -4.37 -6.30
C VAL A 706 -31.21 -5.86 -6.40
N ALA A 707 -31.61 -6.49 -7.51
CA ALA A 707 -31.39 -7.91 -7.73
C ALA A 707 -29.96 -8.19 -8.25
N ALA A 708 -29.43 -7.29 -9.08
CA ALA A 708 -28.09 -7.38 -9.64
C ALA A 708 -27.46 -6.00 -9.88
N VAL A 709 -26.13 -5.96 -9.95
CA VAL A 709 -25.35 -4.80 -10.40
C VAL A 709 -24.35 -5.27 -11.45
N VAL A 710 -24.43 -4.72 -12.66
CA VAL A 710 -23.50 -4.99 -13.77
C VAL A 710 -22.46 -3.88 -13.82
N SER A 711 -21.20 -4.20 -13.56
CA SER A 711 -20.06 -3.33 -13.82
C SER A 711 -19.46 -3.68 -15.17
N TYR A 712 -19.24 -2.71 -16.04
CA TYR A 712 -18.59 -2.92 -17.34
C TYR A 712 -17.50 -1.88 -17.59
N ARG A 713 -16.49 -2.25 -18.37
CA ARG A 713 -15.43 -1.33 -18.80
C ARG A 713 -14.84 -1.70 -20.15
N GLN A 714 -14.28 -0.71 -20.81
CA GLN A 714 -13.39 -0.91 -21.95
C GLN A 714 -12.02 -1.42 -21.45
N GLN A 715 -11.39 -2.34 -22.19
CA GLN A 715 -10.11 -2.97 -21.86
C GLN A 715 -9.14 -2.87 -23.03
#